data_AF-A0A0L7KTD6-F1
#
_entry.id   AF-A0A0L7KTD6-F1
#
_cell.length_a   1.000
_cell.length_b   1.000
_cell.length_c   1.000
_cell.angle_alpha   90.00
_cell.angle_beta   90.00
_cell.angle_gamma   90.00
#
_symmetry.space_group_name_H-M   'P 1'
#
loop_
_entity.id
_entity.type
_entity.pdbx_description
1 polymer ?
#
loop_
_entity_poly.entity_id
_entity_poly.type
_entity_poly.pdbx_seq_one_letter_code
_entity_poly.pdbx_strand_id
1 'polypeptide(L)'
;MKVRRAHFVFLYALAATAHALVDDVIDVLKLSKDIGEEVLSSWDILAKPFNVSSGVALPIVRRREREVLARLEVVTRAIKRVELNVKKAGAVAMFLAKNSGRGTRVELRLHELSDLLGRVASADRVMREYVGIQEELEQSTLENFAEWCVSHEPAALPGLMERVHALIIPPHKQLLGRGLLQMLLEDLQVSALFALFALGLAKDLNPVDNLRENFYNLENGLWKNVTDPAWRDNGLGGDVELTKAFVGINDQIVSLPSVTRPTFTSWLWIRVTEKLQVIDGLYENFMEFVTRQATPGGVPAPVREWLDLAEAILMDPKSSVTLAVRQFHELMEHGDLFRTALQLIYDMYNTIALTEIKGYAMMQFSWMLLRIYGKGNYTQEASLTRQRYSERTGQAAAAARAALSLASRDLYRCDPSVHEEGVTYDQVTRLLQGYIENEVDMNPEGTCRENCEFYSLAKRHGCYKDQCVQQKRCDGRIINCKYVDSDMWVCPASASSGRRYDWIEFENGRTMGKVGSCRRGTTKVDSWWRWLFWHCSFCMCLCDDTANSDRYFSLWDATSDVDSWWRFLSHCTYCICLCEEDGSKSERFFSMRQAEADIEKGKVVTGVRLVKFGKVFHLQIHQGELRERGSVAPGEWLPLQKFDPSDMGVVDGVDYHTLTYERKAIDLDELESPSGHVMTGVRFRMIGAHLHFEIRSTPFNYTTGRLSPEKSQWVSNDNTEGALESPRKRLELFMPDIPTRGHTPFPVDSNHDQYIEFTHTDFDADAAQSTVPFVDIQPVVPSKGGALLSGAGIIHRGSRGSGGFIAVKLLTYDFSKHVKAEPLPADITEPDATEFTPMIN
;
A
#
# COMPACT_ATOMS: atom_id res chain seq x y z
N MET A 1 21.90 -16.15 -29.54
CA MET A 1 23.32 -15.93 -29.14
C MET A 1 23.52 -14.79 -28.13
N LYS A 2 22.97 -13.57 -28.31
CA LYS A 2 23.22 -12.43 -27.40
C LYS A 2 22.93 -12.72 -25.90
N VAL A 3 21.83 -13.40 -25.58
CA VAL A 3 21.43 -13.76 -24.20
C VAL A 3 22.46 -14.63 -23.47
N ARG A 4 23.12 -15.59 -24.15
CA ARG A 4 24.17 -16.42 -23.52
C ARG A 4 25.45 -15.64 -23.20
N ARG A 5 25.79 -14.60 -23.98
CA ARG A 5 26.90 -13.70 -23.63
C ARG A 5 26.57 -12.81 -22.42
N ALA A 6 25.33 -12.32 -22.33
CA ALA A 6 24.88 -11.57 -21.15
C ALA A 6 25.00 -12.41 -19.87
N HIS A 7 24.52 -13.67 -19.86
CA HIS A 7 24.67 -14.56 -18.70
C HIS A 7 26.14 -14.86 -18.34
N PHE A 8 27.04 -15.03 -19.31
CA PHE A 8 28.45 -15.27 -19.02
C PHE A 8 29.15 -14.04 -18.43
N VAL A 9 28.84 -12.84 -18.92
CA VAL A 9 29.34 -11.57 -18.34
C VAL A 9 28.77 -11.37 -16.93
N PHE A 10 27.50 -11.71 -16.71
CA PHE A 10 26.84 -11.63 -15.40
C PHE A 10 27.46 -12.60 -14.37
N LEU A 11 27.75 -13.84 -14.78
CA LEU A 11 28.46 -14.82 -13.93
C LEU A 11 29.91 -14.42 -13.64
N TYR A 12 30.60 -13.80 -14.60
CA TYR A 12 31.96 -13.29 -14.39
C TYR A 12 31.98 -12.08 -13.44
N ALA A 13 30.99 -11.19 -13.55
CA ALA A 13 30.78 -10.10 -12.59
C ALA A 13 30.49 -10.61 -11.17
N LEU A 14 29.61 -11.61 -11.03
CA LEU A 14 29.34 -12.29 -9.76
C LEU A 14 30.62 -12.85 -9.12
N ALA A 15 31.45 -13.56 -9.89
CA ALA A 15 32.72 -14.12 -9.40
C ALA A 15 33.72 -13.02 -8.98
N ALA A 16 33.82 -11.91 -9.73
CA ALA A 16 34.66 -10.78 -9.37
C ALA A 16 34.19 -10.08 -8.08
N THR A 17 32.88 -9.87 -7.92
CA THR A 17 32.32 -9.27 -6.69
C THR A 17 32.51 -10.14 -5.45
N ALA A 18 32.51 -11.47 -5.59
CA ALA A 18 32.76 -12.39 -4.48
C ALA A 18 34.20 -12.33 -3.97
N HIS A 19 35.18 -12.12 -4.85
CA HIS A 19 36.59 -11.95 -4.45
C HIS A 19 36.81 -10.61 -3.75
N ALA A 20 36.29 -9.52 -4.31
CA ALA A 20 36.37 -8.20 -3.69
C ALA A 20 35.79 -8.18 -2.26
N LEU A 21 34.68 -8.89 -2.01
CA LEU A 21 34.06 -8.97 -0.68
C LEU A 21 34.89 -9.78 0.33
N VAL A 22 35.70 -10.74 -0.12
CA VAL A 22 36.65 -11.47 0.74
C VAL A 22 37.86 -10.61 1.05
N ASP A 23 38.38 -9.88 0.07
CA ASP A 23 39.50 -8.94 0.27
C ASP A 23 39.12 -7.80 1.23
N ASP A 24 37.91 -7.22 1.10
CA ASP A 24 37.37 -6.21 2.01
C ASP A 24 37.30 -6.70 3.48
N VAL A 25 36.89 -7.96 3.70
CA VAL A 25 36.83 -8.57 5.04
C VAL A 25 38.22 -8.83 5.60
N ILE A 26 39.17 -9.25 4.76
CA ILE A 26 40.58 -9.45 5.14
C ILE A 26 41.22 -8.11 5.52
N ASP A 27 40.93 -7.03 4.80
CA ASP A 27 41.49 -5.71 5.09
C ASP A 27 40.87 -5.07 6.34
N VAL A 28 39.58 -5.31 6.63
CA VAL A 28 38.98 -4.96 7.94
C VAL A 28 39.67 -5.72 9.08
N LEU A 29 39.97 -7.02 8.91
CA LEU A 29 40.66 -7.81 9.93
C LEU A 29 42.09 -7.32 10.18
N LYS A 30 42.88 -7.04 9.13
CA LYS A 30 44.21 -6.43 9.25
C LYS A 30 44.14 -5.08 9.97
N LEU A 31 43.26 -4.19 9.52
CA LEU A 31 43.10 -2.86 10.12
C LEU A 31 42.71 -2.93 11.60
N SER A 32 41.84 -3.88 11.99
CA SER A 32 41.48 -4.08 13.40
C SER A 32 42.63 -4.65 14.26
N LYS A 33 43.56 -5.43 13.66
CA LYS A 33 44.81 -5.86 14.33
C LYS A 33 45.75 -4.68 14.55
N ASP A 34 45.97 -3.88 13.51
CA ASP A 34 46.87 -2.72 13.55
C ASP A 34 46.39 -1.68 14.58
N ILE A 35 45.07 -1.44 14.66
CA ILE A 35 44.45 -0.62 15.71
C ILE A 35 44.69 -1.22 17.11
N GLY A 36 44.58 -2.53 17.27
CA GLY A 36 44.86 -3.21 18.54
C GLY A 36 46.29 -3.00 19.02
N GLU A 37 47.27 -3.04 18.11
CA GLU A 37 48.69 -2.82 18.40
C GLU A 37 48.99 -1.34 18.72
N GLU A 38 48.34 -0.39 18.03
CA GLU A 38 48.44 1.06 18.30
C GLU A 38 47.80 1.45 19.67
N VAL A 39 46.69 0.83 20.03
CA VAL A 39 46.02 1.05 21.34
C VAL A 39 46.83 0.45 22.49
N LEU A 40 47.36 -0.77 22.33
CA LEU A 40 48.23 -1.41 23.33
C LEU A 40 49.51 -0.60 23.58
N SER A 41 50.19 -0.15 22.52
CA SER A 41 51.41 0.67 22.66
C SER A 41 51.15 2.06 23.27
N SER A 42 49.93 2.59 23.14
CA SER A 42 49.53 3.85 23.78
C SER A 42 49.22 3.68 25.28
N TRP A 43 48.88 2.48 25.75
CA TRP A 43 48.54 2.20 27.16
C TRP A 43 49.76 2.26 28.11
N ASP A 44 50.95 1.90 27.62
CA ASP A 44 52.22 1.97 28.37
C ASP A 44 52.61 3.39 28.84
N ILE A 45 52.03 4.42 28.24
CA ILE A 45 52.24 5.82 28.63
C ILE A 45 51.34 6.21 29.81
N LEU A 46 50.13 5.64 29.88
CA LEU A 46 49.16 5.87 30.96
C LEU A 46 49.47 5.07 32.23
N ALA A 47 50.14 3.92 32.10
CA ALA A 47 50.48 3.03 33.21
C ALA A 47 51.58 3.56 34.17
N LYS A 48 52.19 4.71 33.90
CA LYS A 48 53.24 5.30 34.77
C LYS A 48 52.59 6.10 35.91
N PRO A 49 52.82 5.75 37.19
CA PRO A 49 52.09 6.31 38.31
C PRO A 49 52.33 7.82 38.49
N PHE A 50 51.25 8.54 38.76
CA PHE A 50 51.28 9.93 39.20
C PHE A 50 51.87 10.04 40.62
N ASN A 51 52.97 10.78 40.76
CA ASN A 51 53.37 11.37 42.05
C ASN A 51 52.97 12.84 42.04
N VAL A 52 51.78 13.15 42.57
CA VAL A 52 51.30 14.53 42.76
C VAL A 52 51.25 14.83 44.26
N SER A 53 52.25 15.57 44.74
CA SER A 53 52.10 16.37 45.94
C SER A 53 51.78 17.82 45.55
N SER A 54 50.81 18.41 46.25
CA SER A 54 50.46 19.85 46.23
C SER A 54 50.07 20.50 44.88
N GLY A 55 48.76 20.48 44.59
CA GLY A 55 47.96 21.72 44.59
C GLY A 55 48.17 22.81 43.53
N VAL A 56 49.04 22.63 42.53
CA VAL A 56 49.23 23.61 41.44
C VAL A 56 49.00 22.95 40.08
N ALA A 57 48.05 23.47 39.30
CA ALA A 57 47.80 23.03 37.93
C ALA A 57 48.96 23.44 37.01
N LEU A 58 49.87 22.51 36.75
CA LEU A 58 51.06 22.74 35.92
C LEU A 58 50.75 22.70 34.42
N PRO A 59 51.46 23.49 33.57
CA PRO A 59 51.34 23.43 32.10
C PRO A 59 51.62 22.05 31.48
N ILE A 60 52.21 21.14 32.25
CA ILE A 60 52.53 19.76 31.88
C ILE A 60 51.25 18.92 31.68
N VAL A 61 50.18 19.23 32.41
CA VAL A 61 48.87 18.53 32.29
C VAL A 61 48.29 18.79 30.90
N ARG A 62 48.11 20.06 30.52
CA ARG A 62 47.68 20.48 29.17
C ARG A 62 48.52 19.92 28.02
N ARG A 63 49.82 19.70 28.24
CA ARG A 63 50.72 19.15 27.22
C ARG A 63 50.47 17.66 26.99
N ARG A 64 50.24 16.88 28.05
CA ARG A 64 49.87 15.46 27.96
C ARG A 64 48.41 15.24 27.58
N GLU A 65 47.49 16.11 27.97
CA GLU A 65 46.10 16.11 27.47
C GLU A 65 46.08 16.22 25.95
N ARG A 66 46.83 17.18 25.37
CA ARG A 66 46.97 17.30 23.90
C ARG A 66 47.61 16.08 23.26
N GLU A 67 48.57 15.44 23.91
CA GLU A 67 49.24 14.22 23.42
C GLU A 67 48.30 13.00 23.43
N VAL A 68 47.48 12.86 24.48
CA VAL A 68 46.42 11.85 24.61
C VAL A 68 45.30 12.11 23.59
N LEU A 69 44.84 13.35 23.44
CA LEU A 69 43.83 13.74 22.45
C LEU A 69 44.32 13.50 21.02
N ALA A 70 45.57 13.83 20.69
CA ALA A 70 46.14 13.58 19.36
C ALA A 70 46.22 12.08 19.03
N ARG A 71 46.55 11.21 20.00
CA ARG A 71 46.53 9.75 19.80
C ARG A 71 45.11 9.18 19.75
N LEU A 72 44.18 9.70 20.57
CA LEU A 72 42.76 9.39 20.47
C LEU A 72 42.19 9.75 19.10
N GLU A 73 42.66 10.85 18.50
CA GLU A 73 42.25 11.27 17.15
C GLU A 73 42.72 10.28 16.07
N VAL A 74 43.96 9.77 16.18
CA VAL A 74 44.50 8.72 15.29
C VAL A 74 43.69 7.43 15.40
N VAL A 75 43.43 6.96 16.63
CA VAL A 75 42.59 5.78 16.90
C VAL A 75 41.17 6.01 16.39
N THR A 76 40.60 7.20 16.59
CA THR A 76 39.28 7.60 16.09
C THR A 76 39.19 7.57 14.57
N ARG A 77 40.21 8.09 13.85
CA ARG A 77 40.25 8.05 12.38
C ARG A 77 40.33 6.61 11.86
N ALA A 78 41.01 5.72 12.59
CA ALA A 78 41.08 4.31 12.26
C ALA A 78 39.74 3.58 12.54
N ILE A 79 39.08 3.86 13.66
CA ILE A 79 37.73 3.36 13.99
C ILE A 79 36.71 3.83 12.93
N LYS A 80 36.69 5.11 12.55
CA LYS A 80 35.79 5.62 11.49
C LYS A 80 35.97 4.87 10.17
N ARG A 81 37.19 4.47 9.82
CA ARG A 81 37.50 3.69 8.61
C ARG A 81 36.92 2.28 8.68
N VAL A 82 36.99 1.64 9.85
CA VAL A 82 36.33 0.36 10.12
C VAL A 82 34.81 0.50 10.08
N GLU A 83 34.22 1.51 10.75
CA GLU A 83 32.78 1.77 10.76
C GLU A 83 32.20 1.99 9.35
N LEU A 84 32.91 2.70 8.47
CA LEU A 84 32.51 2.93 7.08
C LEU A 84 32.48 1.63 6.26
N ASN A 85 33.49 0.77 6.43
CA ASN A 85 33.55 -0.52 5.75
C ASN A 85 32.52 -1.52 6.32
N VAL A 86 32.32 -1.51 7.64
CA VAL A 86 31.28 -2.31 8.30
C VAL A 86 29.87 -1.83 7.95
N LYS A 87 29.61 -0.53 7.79
CA LYS A 87 28.30 -0.04 7.30
C LYS A 87 28.01 -0.48 5.86
N LYS A 88 29.02 -0.52 4.98
CA LYS A 88 28.88 -1.07 3.61
C LYS A 88 28.53 -2.56 3.61
N ALA A 89 29.12 -3.36 4.51
CA ALA A 89 28.87 -4.80 4.59
C ALA A 89 27.61 -5.18 5.42
N GLY A 90 27.32 -4.42 6.47
CA GLY A 90 26.32 -4.76 7.50
C GLY A 90 24.87 -4.65 7.05
N ALA A 91 24.56 -3.64 6.22
CA ALA A 91 23.22 -3.52 5.61
C ALA A 91 22.88 -4.74 4.72
N VAL A 92 23.89 -5.33 4.09
CA VAL A 92 23.75 -6.55 3.28
C VAL A 92 23.57 -7.77 4.19
N ALA A 93 24.41 -7.93 5.23
CA ALA A 93 24.33 -9.05 6.16
C ALA A 93 22.97 -9.14 6.91
N MET A 94 22.42 -8.00 7.37
CA MET A 94 21.11 -7.98 8.05
C MET A 94 19.93 -8.28 7.12
N PHE A 95 20.00 -7.88 5.84
CA PHE A 95 18.97 -8.20 4.86
C PHE A 95 18.99 -9.69 4.48
N LEU A 96 20.18 -10.29 4.37
CA LEU A 96 20.37 -11.70 4.02
C LEU A 96 19.82 -12.66 5.10
N ALA A 97 20.01 -12.35 6.38
CA ALA A 97 19.52 -13.18 7.48
C ALA A 97 17.98 -13.32 7.51
N LYS A 98 17.23 -12.39 6.91
CA LYS A 98 15.78 -12.28 7.08
C LYS A 98 14.95 -13.11 6.08
N ASN A 99 15.54 -13.56 4.98
CA ASN A 99 14.85 -14.37 3.96
C ASN A 99 15.04 -15.89 4.10
N SER A 100 15.88 -16.39 5.02
CA SER A 100 16.08 -17.85 5.21
C SER A 100 14.97 -18.55 6.01
N GLY A 101 13.99 -17.78 6.52
CA GLY A 101 12.78 -18.30 7.16
C GLY A 101 12.99 -19.04 8.49
N ARG A 102 14.12 -18.83 9.18
CA ARG A 102 14.48 -19.58 10.40
C ARG A 102 15.10 -18.73 11.51
N GLY A 103 14.34 -18.58 12.60
CA GLY A 103 14.92 -18.39 13.94
C GLY A 103 14.81 -17.00 14.56
N THR A 104 13.65 -16.70 15.17
CA THR A 104 13.40 -15.51 16.03
C THR A 104 14.48 -15.28 17.10
N ARG A 105 15.20 -16.32 17.53
CA ARG A 105 16.26 -16.23 18.55
C ARG A 105 17.55 -15.57 18.07
N VAL A 106 17.86 -15.63 16.77
CA VAL A 106 19.03 -14.94 16.19
C VAL A 106 18.67 -13.47 15.96
N GLU A 107 17.48 -13.21 15.42
CA GLU A 107 16.91 -11.87 15.24
C GLU A 107 16.87 -11.09 16.57
N LEU A 108 16.35 -11.68 17.65
CA LEU A 108 16.31 -11.05 18.98
C LEU A 108 17.70 -10.72 19.55
N ARG A 109 18.74 -11.51 19.24
CA ARG A 109 20.11 -11.25 19.71
C ARG A 109 20.87 -10.26 18.84
N LEU A 110 20.64 -10.25 17.52
CA LEU A 110 21.08 -9.18 16.64
C LEU A 110 20.46 -7.84 17.06
N HIS A 111 19.17 -7.85 17.38
CA HIS A 111 18.43 -6.69 17.88
C HIS A 111 19.01 -6.15 19.19
N GLU A 112 19.24 -6.99 20.21
CA GLU A 112 19.86 -6.56 21.47
C GLU A 112 21.30 -6.05 21.28
N LEU A 113 22.10 -6.68 20.40
CA LEU A 113 23.45 -6.22 20.12
C LEU A 113 23.46 -4.88 19.38
N SER A 114 22.54 -4.68 18.43
CA SER A 114 22.38 -3.43 17.68
C SER A 114 21.92 -2.28 18.59
N ASP A 115 21.02 -2.53 19.55
CA ASP A 115 20.62 -1.55 20.57
C ASP A 115 21.84 -1.05 21.36
N LEU A 116 22.64 -1.98 21.89
CA LEU A 116 23.77 -1.65 22.74
C LEU A 116 24.91 -0.97 21.96
N LEU A 117 25.25 -1.46 20.76
CA LEU A 117 26.25 -0.84 19.90
C LEU A 117 25.82 0.55 19.40
N GLY A 118 24.54 0.74 19.07
CA GLY A 118 24.01 2.05 18.68
C GLY A 118 24.17 3.10 19.78
N ARG A 119 23.87 2.74 21.03
CA ARG A 119 24.06 3.64 22.19
C ARG A 119 25.53 4.01 22.42
N VAL A 120 26.45 3.04 22.28
CA VAL A 120 27.91 3.27 22.39
C VAL A 120 28.39 4.19 21.26
N ALA A 121 28.02 3.93 20.00
CA ALA A 121 28.39 4.76 18.86
C ALA A 121 27.80 6.18 18.95
N SER A 122 26.58 6.32 19.48
CA SER A 122 25.94 7.61 19.74
C SER A 122 26.69 8.40 20.82
N ALA A 123 27.09 7.76 21.93
CA ALA A 123 27.90 8.39 22.96
C ALA A 123 29.27 8.84 22.45
N ASP A 124 29.94 8.00 21.67
CA ASP A 124 31.23 8.32 21.06
C ASP A 124 31.12 9.44 19.99
N ARG A 125 30.01 9.52 19.24
CA ARG A 125 29.74 10.71 18.39
C ARG A 125 29.64 11.99 19.22
N VAL A 126 28.89 11.96 20.33
CA VAL A 126 28.73 13.13 21.23
C VAL A 126 30.06 13.54 21.85
N MET A 127 30.89 12.58 22.31
CA MET A 127 32.22 12.87 22.84
C MET A 127 33.12 13.57 21.80
N ARG A 128 33.18 13.02 20.57
CA ARG A 128 34.01 13.57 19.48
C ARG A 128 33.59 15.00 19.11
N GLU A 129 32.30 15.28 19.15
CA GLU A 129 31.73 16.60 18.91
C GLU A 129 32.07 17.57 20.05
N TYR A 130 31.83 17.19 21.30
CA TYR A 130 32.10 18.03 22.47
C TYR A 130 33.60 18.38 22.61
N VAL A 131 34.50 17.45 22.32
CA VAL A 131 35.95 17.72 22.28
C VAL A 131 36.32 18.77 21.23
N GLY A 132 35.62 18.81 20.10
CA GLY A 132 35.88 19.76 19.01
C GLY A 132 35.45 21.20 19.33
N ILE A 133 34.40 21.39 20.13
CA ILE A 133 33.82 22.70 20.49
C ILE A 133 33.86 22.99 22.01
N GLN A 134 34.76 22.34 22.74
CA GLN A 134 34.83 22.38 24.22
C GLN A 134 34.99 23.80 24.81
N GLU A 135 35.58 24.74 24.07
CA GLU A 135 35.76 26.14 24.52
C GLU A 135 34.50 27.00 24.30
N GLU A 136 33.51 26.47 23.57
CA GLU A 136 32.26 27.15 23.20
C GLU A 136 31.00 26.56 23.88
N LEU A 137 31.15 25.42 24.57
CA LEU A 137 30.10 24.74 25.33
C LEU A 137 30.09 25.17 26.80
N GLU A 138 28.91 25.23 27.41
CA GLU A 138 28.78 25.51 28.84
C GLU A 138 29.37 24.36 29.71
N GLN A 139 30.07 24.70 30.80
CA GLN A 139 30.81 23.73 31.63
C GLN A 139 29.92 22.59 32.17
N SER A 140 28.69 22.89 32.57
CA SER A 140 27.72 21.90 33.07
C SER A 140 27.33 20.85 32.03
N THR A 141 27.36 21.20 30.74
CA THR A 141 27.09 20.28 29.62
C THR A 141 28.19 19.22 29.51
N LEU A 142 29.45 19.62 29.76
CA LEU A 142 30.61 18.72 29.75
C LEU A 142 30.64 17.83 31.01
N GLU A 143 30.34 18.40 32.18
CA GLU A 143 30.31 17.68 33.47
C GLU A 143 29.24 16.58 33.49
N ASN A 144 28.01 16.89 33.07
CA ASN A 144 26.92 15.89 32.97
C ASN A 144 27.25 14.74 32.00
N PHE A 145 27.93 15.04 30.88
CA PHE A 145 28.35 14.01 29.93
C PHE A 145 29.47 13.13 30.51
N ALA A 146 30.43 13.73 31.21
CA ALA A 146 31.51 13.01 31.87
C ALA A 146 30.98 12.07 32.98
N GLU A 147 30.05 12.55 33.81
CA GLU A 147 29.40 11.76 34.86
C GLU A 147 28.67 10.53 34.27
N TRP A 148 27.91 10.71 33.18
CA TRP A 148 27.26 9.59 32.49
C TRP A 148 28.27 8.57 31.91
N CYS A 149 29.42 9.02 31.40
CA CYS A 149 30.45 8.13 30.86
C CYS A 149 31.11 7.22 31.90
N VAL A 150 31.14 7.63 33.18
CA VAL A 150 31.79 6.90 34.29
C VAL A 150 30.81 6.32 35.31
N SER A 151 29.51 6.52 35.10
CA SER A 151 28.46 6.02 35.99
C SER A 151 28.41 4.49 36.03
N HIS A 152 28.08 3.94 37.20
CA HIS A 152 27.92 2.51 37.45
C HIS A 152 26.52 1.99 37.08
N GLU A 153 25.66 2.83 36.49
CA GLU A 153 24.32 2.44 36.08
C GLU A 153 24.33 1.44 34.90
N PRO A 154 23.43 0.45 34.85
CA PRO A 154 23.34 -0.49 33.72
C PRO A 154 23.02 0.14 32.35
N ALA A 155 22.60 1.41 32.34
CA ALA A 155 22.32 2.22 31.15
C ALA A 155 23.44 3.21 30.79
N ALA A 156 24.45 3.35 31.65
CA ALA A 156 25.66 4.14 31.41
C ALA A 156 26.65 3.39 30.52
N LEU A 157 27.64 4.11 29.96
CA LEU A 157 28.60 3.55 29.00
C LEU A 157 29.28 2.23 29.45
N PRO A 158 29.72 2.06 30.72
CA PRO A 158 30.32 0.80 31.17
C PRO A 158 29.33 -0.37 31.13
N GLY A 159 28.10 -0.18 31.64
CA GLY A 159 27.06 -1.22 31.66
C GLY A 159 26.58 -1.63 30.26
N LEU A 160 26.59 -0.69 29.31
CA LEU A 160 26.34 -0.99 27.89
C LEU A 160 27.43 -1.90 27.31
N MET A 161 28.71 -1.57 27.55
CA MET A 161 29.86 -2.34 27.05
C MET A 161 29.92 -3.76 27.62
N GLU A 162 29.58 -3.97 28.89
CA GLU A 162 29.47 -5.30 29.49
C GLU A 162 28.40 -6.16 28.81
N ARG A 163 27.25 -5.56 28.46
CA ARG A 163 26.16 -6.28 27.75
C ARG A 163 26.52 -6.58 26.29
N VAL A 164 27.22 -5.69 25.59
CA VAL A 164 27.81 -5.97 24.25
C VAL A 164 28.70 -7.20 24.33
N HIS A 165 29.61 -7.22 25.31
CA HIS A 165 30.53 -8.34 25.52
C HIS A 165 29.78 -9.67 25.79
N ALA A 166 28.75 -9.65 26.64
CA ALA A 166 27.96 -10.83 26.98
C ALA A 166 27.15 -11.42 25.82
N LEU A 167 26.78 -10.62 24.81
CA LEU A 167 26.09 -11.10 23.60
C LEU A 167 27.05 -11.73 22.57
N ILE A 168 28.27 -11.21 22.48
CA ILE A 168 29.33 -11.75 21.61
C ILE A 168 29.91 -13.03 22.23
N ILE A 169 30.15 -13.03 23.55
CA ILE A 169 30.74 -14.13 24.33
C ILE A 169 29.83 -14.45 25.54
N PRO A 170 28.84 -15.35 25.40
CA PRO A 170 27.93 -15.67 26.51
C PRO A 170 28.63 -16.44 27.64
N PRO A 171 28.48 -16.02 28.92
CA PRO A 171 29.22 -16.61 30.05
C PRO A 171 28.81 -18.05 30.41
N HIS A 172 27.61 -18.49 30.00
CA HIS A 172 27.07 -19.82 30.34
C HIS A 172 26.66 -20.61 29.09
N LYS A 173 27.66 -21.27 28.47
CA LYS A 173 27.53 -22.02 27.21
C LYS A 173 26.47 -23.14 27.20
N GLN A 174 26.10 -23.71 28.35
CA GLN A 174 25.12 -24.80 28.43
C GLN A 174 23.66 -24.36 28.59
N LEU A 175 23.39 -23.13 29.05
CA LEU A 175 22.02 -22.61 29.28
C LEU A 175 21.56 -21.64 28.18
N LEU A 176 22.49 -20.89 27.58
CA LEU A 176 22.18 -19.77 26.68
C LEU A 176 22.54 -20.01 25.21
N GLY A 177 23.03 -21.20 24.84
CA GLY A 177 23.37 -21.56 23.46
C GLY A 177 24.64 -20.88 22.92
N ARG A 178 24.87 -21.05 21.61
CA ARG A 178 26.08 -20.58 20.90
C ARG A 178 26.14 -19.04 20.81
N GLY A 179 27.35 -18.50 20.63
CA GLY A 179 27.59 -17.05 20.46
C GLY A 179 27.20 -16.55 19.08
N LEU A 180 26.94 -15.24 18.95
CA LEU A 180 26.35 -14.63 17.74
C LEU A 180 27.18 -14.84 16.47
N LEU A 181 28.49 -14.62 16.56
CA LEU A 181 29.44 -14.82 15.44
C LEU A 181 29.47 -16.27 14.94
N GLN A 182 29.11 -17.24 15.80
CA GLN A 182 29.06 -18.66 15.47
C GLN A 182 27.72 -19.09 14.84
N MET A 183 26.77 -18.16 14.70
CA MET A 183 25.49 -18.35 14.01
C MET A 183 25.43 -17.60 12.66
N LEU A 184 26.38 -16.69 12.41
CA LEU A 184 26.46 -15.88 11.17
C LEU A 184 27.37 -16.47 10.09
N LEU A 185 28.16 -17.51 10.42
CA LEU A 185 29.24 -18.00 9.56
C LEU A 185 28.80 -19.01 8.46
N GLU A 186 27.52 -19.41 8.40
CA GLU A 186 27.04 -20.50 7.55
C GLU A 186 26.26 -20.06 6.28
N ASP A 187 25.79 -18.79 6.19
CA ASP A 187 24.71 -18.39 5.25
C ASP A 187 25.08 -17.32 4.18
N LEU A 188 26.37 -17.06 3.91
CA LEU A 188 26.78 -15.97 2.99
C LEU A 188 26.83 -16.36 1.49
N GLN A 189 25.71 -16.27 0.78
CA GLN A 189 25.70 -16.09 -0.68
C GLN A 189 24.58 -15.17 -1.25
N VAL A 190 25.02 -14.13 -1.96
CA VAL A 190 24.40 -13.49 -3.16
C VAL A 190 23.33 -12.38 -2.99
N SER A 191 23.64 -11.25 -3.64
CA SER A 191 22.79 -10.16 -4.18
C SER A 191 22.31 -9.01 -3.29
N ALA A 192 22.83 -7.81 -3.58
CA ALA A 192 22.29 -6.51 -3.20
C ALA A 192 22.33 -5.55 -4.40
N LEU A 193 21.17 -5.04 -4.82
CA LEU A 193 20.99 -4.06 -5.91
C LEU A 193 19.55 -3.55 -5.83
N PHE A 194 19.29 -2.35 -5.27
CA PHE A 194 18.07 -1.53 -5.50
C PHE A 194 18.04 -0.19 -4.73
N ALA A 195 18.85 -0.01 -3.69
CA ALA A 195 18.75 1.13 -2.74
C ALA A 195 19.24 2.52 -3.24
N LEU A 196 19.30 2.78 -4.56
CA LEU A 196 20.03 3.93 -5.12
C LEU A 196 19.21 4.93 -5.96
N PHE A 197 17.87 4.80 -6.07
CA PHE A 197 17.08 5.54 -7.07
C PHE A 197 15.91 6.41 -6.56
N ALA A 198 15.96 6.91 -5.34
CA ALA A 198 14.92 7.77 -4.75
C ALA A 198 15.39 9.21 -4.40
N LEU A 199 16.03 9.90 -5.35
CA LEU A 199 16.45 11.30 -5.21
C LEU A 199 15.63 12.24 -6.08
N GLY A 200 14.96 13.22 -5.46
CA GLY A 200 14.28 14.31 -6.17
C GLY A 200 13.61 15.27 -5.20
N LEU A 201 13.87 16.58 -5.35
CA LEU A 201 13.31 17.62 -4.49
C LEU A 201 11.77 17.65 -4.60
N ALA A 202 11.09 17.47 -3.47
CA ALA A 202 9.64 17.63 -3.38
C ALA A 202 9.31 19.13 -3.51
N LYS A 203 8.50 19.49 -4.52
CA LYS A 203 8.08 20.90 -4.75
C LYS A 203 6.87 21.29 -3.91
N ASP A 204 5.91 20.38 -3.77
CA ASP A 204 4.71 20.54 -2.95
C ASP A 204 4.83 19.61 -1.74
N LEU A 205 5.08 20.16 -0.56
CA LEU A 205 5.29 19.38 0.66
C LEU A 205 3.97 18.90 1.28
N ASN A 206 4.00 17.73 1.94
CA ASN A 206 2.91 17.28 2.82
C ASN A 206 2.70 18.29 3.99
N PRO A 207 1.57 18.20 4.74
CA PRO A 207 1.25 19.19 5.77
C PRO A 207 2.32 19.32 6.87
N VAL A 208 2.93 18.20 7.28
CA VAL A 208 3.89 18.17 8.40
C VAL A 208 5.26 18.68 7.97
N ASP A 209 5.71 18.35 6.76
CA ASP A 209 6.96 18.88 6.20
C ASP A 209 6.88 20.38 5.91
N ASN A 210 5.71 20.87 5.48
CA ASN A 210 5.48 22.31 5.33
C ASN A 210 5.49 23.04 6.69
N LEU A 211 4.87 22.45 7.72
CA LEU A 211 4.95 22.98 9.09
C LEU A 211 6.41 23.03 9.57
N ARG A 212 7.23 22.01 9.28
CA ARG A 212 8.66 22.00 9.63
C ARG A 212 9.42 23.16 8.97
N GLU A 213 9.16 23.43 7.69
CA GLU A 213 9.79 24.55 6.97
C GLU A 213 9.34 25.91 7.52
N ASN A 214 8.05 26.09 7.81
CA ASN A 214 7.54 27.27 8.50
C ASN A 214 8.23 27.47 9.87
N PHE A 215 8.38 26.39 10.65
CA PHE A 215 9.04 26.44 11.96
C PHE A 215 10.51 26.87 11.84
N TYR A 216 11.29 26.28 10.92
CA TYR A 216 12.70 26.68 10.70
C TYR A 216 12.86 28.16 10.33
N ASN A 217 11.91 28.72 9.56
CA ASN A 217 11.92 30.13 9.20
C ASN A 217 11.60 31.04 10.40
N LEU A 218 10.64 30.66 11.25
CA LEU A 218 10.33 31.41 12.48
C LEU A 218 11.47 31.31 13.50
N GLU A 219 12.00 30.11 13.73
CA GLU A 219 13.14 29.83 14.62
C GLU A 219 14.36 30.71 14.27
N ASN A 220 14.68 30.83 12.97
CA ASN A 220 15.71 31.72 12.46
C ASN A 220 15.45 33.22 12.76
N GLY A 221 14.18 33.64 12.77
CA GLY A 221 13.79 35.00 13.16
C GLY A 221 13.90 35.22 14.66
N LEU A 222 13.41 34.26 15.45
CA LEU A 222 13.45 34.31 16.91
C LEU A 222 14.87 34.32 17.45
N TRP A 223 15.77 33.49 16.93
CA TRP A 223 17.19 33.51 17.36
C TRP A 223 17.86 34.87 17.11
N LYS A 224 17.55 35.57 16.01
CA LYS A 224 18.07 36.93 15.77
C LYS A 224 17.60 37.93 16.83
N ASN A 225 16.33 37.85 17.25
CA ASN A 225 15.78 38.70 18.30
C ASN A 225 16.37 38.35 19.67
N VAL A 226 16.45 37.05 20.01
CA VAL A 226 17.00 36.55 21.28
C VAL A 226 18.50 36.83 21.42
N THR A 227 19.24 36.99 20.31
CA THR A 227 20.63 37.45 20.34
C THR A 227 20.80 38.96 20.44
N ASP A 228 19.76 39.77 20.19
CA ASP A 228 19.81 41.23 20.28
C ASP A 228 19.69 41.71 21.75
N PRO A 229 20.71 42.37 22.32
CA PRO A 229 20.65 42.91 23.68
C PRO A 229 19.48 43.89 23.90
N ALA A 230 19.11 44.66 22.87
CA ALA A 230 18.00 45.62 22.98
C ALA A 230 16.66 44.91 23.16
N TRP A 231 16.48 43.71 22.58
CA TRP A 231 15.26 42.93 22.74
C TRP A 231 15.12 42.34 24.15
N ARG A 232 16.25 41.98 24.80
CA ARG A 232 16.29 41.54 26.21
C ARG A 232 16.00 42.69 27.18
N ASP A 233 16.58 43.87 26.94
CA ASP A 233 16.61 44.95 27.94
C ASP A 233 15.43 45.94 27.84
N ASN A 234 14.58 45.84 26.80
CA ASN A 234 13.49 46.80 26.50
C ASN A 234 12.24 46.75 27.41
N GLY A 235 12.22 45.93 28.47
CA GLY A 235 11.14 45.91 29.48
C GLY A 235 9.75 45.45 29.00
N LEU A 236 9.61 45.08 27.72
CA LEU A 236 8.37 44.58 27.09
C LEU A 236 8.17 43.04 27.20
N GLY A 237 9.12 42.34 27.84
CA GLY A 237 9.07 40.89 28.03
C GLY A 237 9.41 40.12 26.76
N GLY A 238 10.70 39.88 26.49
CA GLY A 238 11.12 38.99 25.39
C GLY A 238 10.60 37.55 25.57
N ASP A 239 10.42 37.12 26.82
CA ASP A 239 9.69 35.91 27.21
C ASP A 239 8.23 35.92 26.73
N VAL A 240 7.52 37.04 26.85
CA VAL A 240 6.13 37.18 26.38
C VAL A 240 6.02 37.15 24.85
N GLU A 241 6.93 37.82 24.12
CA GLU A 241 6.95 37.76 22.65
C GLU A 241 7.37 36.38 22.12
N LEU A 242 8.33 35.72 22.78
CA LEU A 242 8.68 34.32 22.50
C LEU A 242 7.47 33.39 22.71
N THR A 243 6.74 33.59 23.81
CA THR A 243 5.53 32.83 24.16
C THR A 243 4.45 32.98 23.07
N LYS A 244 4.15 34.21 22.63
CA LYS A 244 3.19 34.46 21.53
C LYS A 244 3.57 33.73 20.24
N ALA A 245 4.85 33.74 19.88
CA ALA A 245 5.33 33.08 18.66
C ALA A 245 5.11 31.55 18.70
N PHE A 246 5.32 30.91 19.87
CA PHE A 246 5.09 29.48 20.04
C PHE A 246 3.59 29.10 20.14
N VAL A 247 2.73 29.98 20.68
CA VAL A 247 1.26 29.82 20.57
C VAL A 247 0.84 29.83 19.10
N GLY A 248 1.33 30.76 18.28
CA GLY A 248 0.99 30.81 16.85
C GLY A 248 1.49 29.62 16.02
N ILE A 249 2.51 28.89 16.48
CA ILE A 249 2.91 27.59 15.91
C ILE A 249 1.96 26.48 16.37
N ASN A 250 1.58 26.47 17.66
CA ASN A 250 0.63 25.49 18.17
C ASN A 250 -0.72 25.60 17.47
N ASP A 251 -1.20 26.81 17.17
CA ASP A 251 -2.42 27.01 16.39
C ASP A 251 -2.32 26.37 14.98
N GLN A 252 -1.15 26.45 14.34
CA GLN A 252 -0.88 25.71 13.08
C GLN A 252 -0.88 24.19 13.29
N ILE A 253 -0.27 23.68 14.37
CA ILE A 253 -0.26 22.24 14.73
C ILE A 253 -1.69 21.73 14.96
N VAL A 254 -2.50 22.46 15.71
CA VAL A 254 -3.90 22.11 16.03
C VAL A 254 -4.79 22.21 14.79
N SER A 255 -4.47 23.08 13.84
CA SER A 255 -5.20 23.17 12.56
C SER A 255 -4.98 21.99 11.61
N LEU A 256 -3.94 21.17 11.83
CA LEU A 256 -3.67 20.01 10.98
C LEU A 256 -4.79 18.96 11.12
N PRO A 257 -5.14 18.25 10.02
CA PRO A 257 -6.03 17.09 10.10
C PRO A 257 -5.51 16.10 11.13
N SER A 258 -6.39 15.60 12.01
CA SER A 258 -5.98 14.68 13.06
C SER A 258 -5.36 13.42 12.47
N VAL A 259 -4.04 13.26 12.64
CA VAL A 259 -3.32 12.09 12.14
C VAL A 259 -3.90 10.88 12.84
N THR A 260 -4.57 10.01 12.08
CA THR A 260 -5.15 8.78 12.61
C THR A 260 -4.03 7.88 13.10
N ARG A 261 -3.81 7.83 14.42
CA ARG A 261 -2.80 6.95 15.00
C ARG A 261 -3.02 5.52 14.49
N PRO A 262 -2.05 4.92 13.78
CA PRO A 262 -2.10 3.56 13.26
C PRO A 262 -2.56 2.56 14.33
N THR A 263 -3.65 1.84 14.06
CA THR A 263 -4.23 0.84 14.98
C THR A 263 -3.54 -0.53 14.89
N PHE A 264 -2.32 -0.59 14.34
CA PHE A 264 -1.61 -1.85 14.09
C PHE A 264 -0.75 -2.26 15.28
N THR A 265 -0.72 -3.56 15.57
CA THR A 265 -0.15 -4.14 16.79
C THR A 265 1.30 -4.61 16.65
N SER A 266 2.09 -3.98 15.78
CA SER A 266 3.54 -4.23 15.77
C SER A 266 4.15 -3.85 17.12
N TRP A 267 4.91 -4.76 17.73
CA TRP A 267 5.62 -4.50 18.99
C TRP A 267 6.50 -3.25 18.89
N LEU A 268 7.18 -3.06 17.75
CA LEU A 268 8.02 -1.89 17.50
C LEU A 268 7.18 -0.61 17.42
N TRP A 269 6.02 -0.65 16.75
CA TRP A 269 5.10 0.49 16.70
C TRP A 269 4.50 0.83 18.07
N ILE A 270 4.21 -0.16 18.91
CA ILE A 270 3.76 0.05 20.29
C ILE A 270 4.86 0.75 21.09
N ARG A 271 6.12 0.29 21.03
CA ARG A 271 7.26 0.93 21.72
C ARG A 271 7.52 2.35 21.23
N VAL A 272 7.44 2.58 19.92
CA VAL A 272 7.51 3.94 19.34
C VAL A 272 6.37 4.80 19.89
N THR A 273 5.12 4.30 19.86
CA THR A 273 3.94 5.04 20.34
C THR A 273 4.04 5.40 21.82
N GLU A 274 4.55 4.51 22.68
CA GLU A 274 4.82 4.79 24.09
C GLU A 274 5.77 6.00 24.27
N LYS A 275 6.81 6.14 23.44
CA LYS A 275 7.75 7.27 23.49
C LYS A 275 7.17 8.54 22.88
N LEU A 276 6.43 8.44 21.78
CA LEU A 276 5.72 9.57 21.18
C LEU A 276 4.69 10.16 22.15
N GLN A 277 3.99 9.31 22.92
CA GLN A 277 3.03 9.74 23.96
C GLN A 277 3.67 10.56 25.09
N VAL A 278 4.91 10.25 25.48
CA VAL A 278 5.64 11.05 26.47
C VAL A 278 5.91 12.46 25.93
N ILE A 279 6.36 12.58 24.69
CA ILE A 279 6.61 13.88 24.04
C ILE A 279 5.30 14.65 23.85
N ASP A 280 4.22 13.99 23.43
CA ASP A 280 2.89 14.60 23.30
C ASP A 280 2.40 15.15 24.65
N GLY A 281 2.48 14.39 25.74
CA GLY A 281 2.05 14.83 27.07
C GLY A 281 2.90 15.95 27.67
N LEU A 282 4.22 15.93 27.45
CA LEU A 282 5.10 17.06 27.80
C LEU A 282 4.75 18.31 26.99
N TYR A 283 4.42 18.16 25.71
CA TYR A 283 4.00 19.26 24.85
C TYR A 283 2.65 19.86 25.26
N GLU A 284 1.68 19.04 25.67
CA GLU A 284 0.40 19.52 26.20
C GLU A 284 0.59 20.36 27.47
N ASN A 285 1.39 19.88 28.42
CA ASN A 285 1.72 20.63 29.65
C ASN A 285 2.49 21.93 29.35
N PHE A 286 3.47 21.87 28.44
CA PHE A 286 4.22 23.03 27.97
C PHE A 286 3.31 24.08 27.34
N MET A 287 2.43 23.67 26.42
CA MET A 287 1.51 24.58 25.76
C MET A 287 0.44 25.15 26.70
N GLU A 288 -0.03 24.39 27.69
CA GLU A 288 -0.92 24.92 28.73
C GLU A 288 -0.24 26.05 29.52
N PHE A 289 1.02 25.86 29.93
CA PHE A 289 1.79 26.89 30.61
C PHE A 289 2.00 28.13 29.72
N VAL A 290 2.55 27.93 28.52
CA VAL A 290 2.84 29.00 27.54
C VAL A 290 1.57 29.79 27.17
N THR A 291 0.46 29.12 26.89
CA THR A 291 -0.80 29.80 26.51
C THR A 291 -1.32 30.70 27.62
N ARG A 292 -1.21 30.31 28.90
CA ARG A 292 -1.57 31.17 30.04
C ARG A 292 -0.75 32.46 30.05
N GLN A 293 0.56 32.37 29.79
CA GLN A 293 1.48 33.51 29.76
C GLN A 293 1.28 34.45 28.55
N ALA A 294 0.71 33.95 27.45
CA ALA A 294 0.39 34.76 26.27
C ALA A 294 -0.89 35.62 26.43
N THR A 295 -1.71 35.37 27.46
CA THR A 295 -3.01 36.06 27.60
C THR A 295 -2.84 37.55 27.95
N PRO A 296 -3.51 38.48 27.23
CA PRO A 296 -3.45 39.91 27.55
C PRO A 296 -3.98 40.20 28.97
N GLY A 297 -3.13 40.77 29.82
CA GLY A 297 -3.46 41.05 31.23
C GLY A 297 -3.30 39.86 32.18
N GLY A 298 -2.74 38.73 31.72
CA GLY A 298 -2.31 37.65 32.59
C GLY A 298 -1.19 38.08 33.54
N VAL A 299 -1.11 37.45 34.71
CA VAL A 299 0.00 37.67 35.66
C VAL A 299 1.21 36.87 35.17
N PRO A 300 2.37 37.50 34.89
CA PRO A 300 3.56 36.79 34.45
C PRO A 300 4.03 35.77 35.49
N ALA A 301 4.38 34.57 35.05
CA ALA A 301 4.97 33.55 35.90
C ALA A 301 6.32 34.03 36.48
N PRO A 302 6.64 33.67 37.73
CA PRO A 302 7.97 33.89 38.30
C PRO A 302 9.07 33.30 37.41
N VAL A 303 10.20 34.01 37.31
CA VAL A 303 11.41 33.55 36.58
C VAL A 303 11.82 32.12 36.97
N ARG A 304 11.57 31.72 38.22
CA ARG A 304 11.83 30.35 38.68
C ARG A 304 10.99 29.30 37.94
N GLU A 305 9.70 29.52 37.72
CA GLU A 305 8.83 28.55 37.04
C GLU A 305 9.25 28.38 35.57
N TRP A 306 9.72 29.46 34.94
CA TRP A 306 10.33 29.42 33.61
C TRP A 306 11.63 28.60 33.56
N LEU A 307 12.50 28.73 34.57
CA LEU A 307 13.72 27.94 34.69
C LEU A 307 13.43 26.47 34.98
N ASP A 308 12.54 26.19 35.94
CA ASP A 308 12.10 24.84 36.30
C ASP A 308 11.49 24.12 35.07
N LEU A 309 10.75 24.84 34.21
CA LEU A 309 10.22 24.33 32.92
C LEU A 309 11.34 23.99 31.92
N ALA A 310 12.31 24.89 31.72
CA ALA A 310 13.42 24.66 30.79
C ALA A 310 14.34 23.51 31.25
N GLU A 311 14.61 23.42 32.56
CA GLU A 311 15.37 22.32 33.16
C GLU A 311 14.62 20.98 33.03
N ALA A 312 13.30 20.96 33.23
CA ALA A 312 12.49 19.75 33.01
C ALA A 312 12.50 19.29 31.53
N ILE A 313 12.41 20.21 30.58
CA ILE A 313 12.42 19.89 29.14
C ILE A 313 13.79 19.38 28.70
N LEU A 314 14.88 20.02 29.12
CA LEU A 314 16.23 19.78 28.60
C LEU A 314 17.04 18.76 29.42
N MET A 315 16.97 18.84 30.75
CA MET A 315 17.96 18.29 31.69
C MET A 315 17.43 17.19 32.63
N ASP A 316 16.12 16.97 32.74
CA ASP A 316 15.57 15.89 33.57
C ASP A 316 16.15 14.51 33.14
N PRO A 317 16.91 13.83 34.02
CA PRO A 317 17.58 12.57 33.70
C PRO A 317 16.63 11.39 33.50
N LYS A 318 15.33 11.53 33.80
CA LYS A 318 14.33 10.45 33.72
C LYS A 318 13.21 10.72 32.73
N SER A 319 12.77 11.97 32.56
CA SER A 319 11.65 12.31 31.66
C SER A 319 11.81 13.54 30.77
N SER A 320 13.03 14.04 30.56
CA SER A 320 13.27 15.14 29.59
C SER A 320 12.84 14.81 28.16
N VAL A 321 12.45 15.85 27.42
CA VAL A 321 12.17 15.78 25.97
C VAL A 321 13.41 15.31 25.22
N THR A 322 14.60 15.79 25.61
CA THR A 322 15.90 15.36 25.07
C THR A 322 16.07 13.85 25.15
N LEU A 323 15.77 13.25 26.31
CA LEU A 323 15.86 11.80 26.53
C LEU A 323 14.78 11.04 25.74
N ALA A 324 13.55 11.53 25.71
CA ALA A 324 12.44 10.90 24.99
C ALA A 324 12.69 10.87 23.46
N VAL A 325 13.16 11.99 22.88
CA VAL A 325 13.54 12.10 21.46
C VAL A 325 14.74 11.20 21.14
N ARG A 326 15.74 11.10 22.03
CA ARG A 326 16.87 10.18 21.87
C ARG A 326 16.43 8.71 21.87
N GLN A 327 15.65 8.28 22.85
CA GLN A 327 15.12 6.92 22.94
C GLN A 327 14.21 6.58 21.74
N PHE A 328 13.44 7.56 21.25
CA PHE A 328 12.63 7.42 20.05
C PHE A 328 13.50 7.25 18.78
N HIS A 329 14.55 8.05 18.62
CA HIS A 329 15.49 7.92 17.50
C HIS A 329 16.21 6.57 17.50
N GLU A 330 16.65 6.10 18.68
CA GLU A 330 17.24 4.78 18.88
C GLU A 330 16.25 3.66 18.46
N LEU A 331 14.94 3.84 18.64
CA LEU A 331 13.94 2.89 18.11
C LEU A 331 13.72 2.96 16.58
N MET A 332 14.10 4.06 15.93
CA MET A 332 13.96 4.24 14.47
C MET A 332 15.15 3.71 13.66
N GLU A 333 16.38 3.78 14.18
CA GLU A 333 17.57 3.34 13.45
C GLU A 333 17.62 1.81 13.22
N HIS A 334 16.83 1.02 13.96
CA HIS A 334 16.95 -0.44 14.01
C HIS A 334 16.05 -1.21 13.02
N GLY A 335 15.28 -0.49 12.20
CA GLY A 335 14.75 -0.99 10.92
C GLY A 335 13.42 -1.77 10.94
N ASP A 336 12.56 -1.43 9.97
CA ASP A 336 11.27 -2.05 9.58
C ASP A 336 9.96 -1.43 10.14
N LEU A 337 10.02 -0.21 10.66
CA LEU A 337 8.82 0.56 11.03
C LEU A 337 7.85 0.73 9.83
N PHE A 338 8.38 1.14 8.67
CA PHE A 338 7.60 1.43 7.46
C PHE A 338 7.30 0.21 6.55
N ARG A 339 7.19 -1.01 7.09
CA ARG A 339 6.84 -2.22 6.31
C ARG A 339 5.38 -2.64 6.47
N THR A 340 4.46 -1.77 6.05
CA THR A 340 3.00 -1.97 6.15
C THR A 340 2.28 -1.39 4.92
N ALA A 341 0.94 -1.39 4.90
CA ALA A 341 0.17 -0.80 3.80
C ALA A 341 0.50 0.69 3.60
N LEU A 342 0.44 1.19 2.35
CA LEU A 342 0.85 2.55 1.97
C LEU A 342 0.32 3.66 2.90
N GLN A 343 -0.99 3.64 3.18
CA GLN A 343 -1.62 4.62 4.07
C GLN A 343 -1.04 4.57 5.49
N LEU A 344 -0.72 3.37 5.99
CA LEU A 344 -0.13 3.21 7.31
C LEU A 344 1.27 3.80 7.36
N ILE A 345 2.09 3.59 6.33
CA ILE A 345 3.42 4.19 6.21
C ILE A 345 3.34 5.72 6.26
N TYR A 346 2.40 6.31 5.52
CA TYR A 346 2.18 7.75 5.49
C TYR A 346 1.70 8.30 6.84
N ASP A 347 0.71 7.66 7.46
CA ASP A 347 0.18 8.05 8.77
C ASP A 347 1.25 7.91 9.88
N MET A 348 2.07 6.85 9.84
CA MET A 348 3.20 6.63 10.73
C MET A 348 4.25 7.74 10.58
N TYR A 349 4.64 8.06 9.34
CA TYR A 349 5.61 9.12 9.06
C TYR A 349 5.11 10.48 9.57
N ASN A 350 3.86 10.84 9.27
CA ASN A 350 3.28 12.10 9.73
C ASN A 350 3.16 12.17 11.26
N THR A 351 2.80 11.06 11.93
CA THR A 351 2.75 10.99 13.40
C THR A 351 4.14 11.24 14.00
N ILE A 352 5.15 10.53 13.52
CA ILE A 352 6.56 10.66 13.92
C ILE A 352 7.04 12.10 13.73
N ALA A 353 6.92 12.60 12.50
CA ALA A 353 7.41 13.91 12.10
C ALA A 353 6.76 15.05 12.91
N LEU A 354 5.46 14.94 13.19
CA LEU A 354 4.74 15.94 13.98
C LEU A 354 5.18 15.94 15.45
N THR A 355 5.38 14.77 16.04
CA THR A 355 5.88 14.64 17.42
C THR A 355 7.35 15.08 17.55
N GLU A 356 8.20 14.80 16.55
CA GLU A 356 9.57 15.34 16.54
C GLU A 356 9.58 16.87 16.44
N ILE A 357 8.69 17.50 15.64
CA ILE A 357 8.53 18.97 15.60
C ILE A 357 8.17 19.50 16.99
N LYS A 358 7.21 18.89 17.70
CA LYS A 358 6.83 19.27 19.07
C LYS A 358 8.02 19.22 20.03
N GLY A 359 8.77 18.10 20.01
CA GLY A 359 9.96 17.92 20.84
C GLY A 359 11.06 18.94 20.53
N TYR A 360 11.34 19.16 19.24
CA TYR A 360 12.31 20.14 18.78
C TYR A 360 11.93 21.58 19.17
N ALA A 361 10.65 21.93 19.05
CA ALA A 361 10.11 23.22 19.46
C ALA A 361 10.33 23.48 20.96
N MET A 362 9.99 22.53 21.83
CA MET A 362 10.23 22.65 23.29
C MET A 362 11.71 22.85 23.63
N MET A 363 12.62 22.13 22.97
CA MET A 363 14.07 22.30 23.19
C MET A 363 14.56 23.69 22.74
N GLN A 364 14.16 24.16 21.55
CA GLN A 364 14.54 25.50 21.06
C GLN A 364 13.99 26.63 21.95
N PHE A 365 12.72 26.53 22.37
CA PHE A 365 12.13 27.47 23.34
C PHE A 365 12.95 27.54 24.63
N SER A 366 13.33 26.39 25.18
CA SER A 366 14.05 26.30 26.45
C SER A 366 15.45 26.91 26.36
N TRP A 367 16.19 26.68 25.26
CA TRP A 367 17.49 27.34 25.02
C TRP A 367 17.35 28.86 24.88
N MET A 368 16.35 29.35 24.14
CA MET A 368 16.08 30.79 24.02
C MET A 368 15.74 31.41 25.38
N LEU A 369 14.92 30.75 26.18
CA LEU A 369 14.47 31.19 27.50
C LEU A 369 15.62 31.28 28.52
N LEU A 370 16.46 30.25 28.61
CA LEU A 370 17.64 30.24 29.48
C LEU A 370 18.61 31.39 29.14
N ARG A 371 18.75 31.71 27.84
CA ARG A 371 19.55 32.84 27.37
C ARG A 371 18.92 34.20 27.72
N ILE A 372 17.60 34.37 27.56
CA ILE A 372 16.87 35.60 27.96
C ILE A 372 17.12 35.92 29.44
N TYR A 373 17.06 34.90 30.31
CA TYR A 373 17.32 35.04 31.75
C TYR A 373 18.81 35.01 32.13
N GLY A 374 19.73 35.09 31.17
CA GLY A 374 21.16 35.22 31.41
C GLY A 374 21.83 34.02 32.08
N LYS A 375 21.32 32.80 31.86
CA LYS A 375 21.88 31.56 32.43
C LYS A 375 23.07 30.99 31.65
N GLY A 376 23.23 31.40 30.40
CA GLY A 376 24.29 30.92 29.49
C GLY A 376 24.07 31.45 28.07
N ASN A 377 25.02 31.16 27.18
CA ASN A 377 24.97 31.61 25.79
C ASN A 377 24.04 30.70 24.95
N TYR A 378 24.14 29.37 25.13
CA TYR A 378 23.28 28.32 24.54
C TYR A 378 23.10 28.31 23.01
N THR A 379 23.76 29.18 22.25
CA THR A 379 23.65 29.26 20.79
C THR A 379 24.24 28.04 20.10
N GLN A 380 25.31 27.44 20.64
CA GLN A 380 25.90 26.24 20.05
C GLN A 380 25.07 25.00 20.39
N GLU A 381 24.56 24.89 21.60
CA GLU A 381 23.62 23.82 22.01
C GLU A 381 22.34 23.85 21.16
N ALA A 382 21.81 25.04 20.86
CA ALA A 382 20.66 25.22 19.98
C ALA A 382 20.97 24.87 18.51
N SER A 383 22.10 25.36 17.98
CA SER A 383 22.60 25.04 16.63
C SER A 383 22.82 23.53 16.45
N LEU A 384 23.41 22.88 17.45
CA LEU A 384 23.66 21.46 17.46
C LEU A 384 22.36 20.63 17.58
N THR A 385 21.42 21.09 18.40
CA THR A 385 20.07 20.50 18.48
C THR A 385 19.38 20.55 17.11
N ARG A 386 19.54 21.65 16.36
CA ARG A 386 19.03 21.83 15.00
C ARG A 386 19.67 20.89 13.99
N GLN A 387 21.01 20.80 13.95
CA GLN A 387 21.71 19.90 13.02
C GLN A 387 21.26 18.45 13.25
N ARG A 388 21.31 17.98 14.51
CA ARG A 388 20.89 16.62 14.87
C ARG A 388 19.43 16.34 14.50
N TYR A 389 18.54 17.32 14.60
CA TYR A 389 17.14 17.20 14.18
C TYR A 389 16.98 17.12 12.64
N SER A 390 17.73 17.94 11.89
CA SER A 390 17.72 17.90 10.42
C SER A 390 18.25 16.57 9.88
N GLU A 391 19.34 16.05 10.44
CA GLU A 391 19.90 14.74 10.07
C GLU A 391 18.88 13.60 10.27
N ARG A 392 18.24 13.54 11.45
CA ARG A 392 17.23 12.51 11.77
C ARG A 392 16.00 12.60 10.87
N THR A 393 15.42 13.79 10.73
CA THR A 393 14.21 13.97 9.92
C THR A 393 14.47 13.70 8.45
N GLY A 394 15.65 14.07 7.93
CA GLY A 394 16.07 13.73 6.57
C GLY A 394 16.19 12.22 6.35
N GLN A 395 16.81 11.48 7.27
CA GLN A 395 16.90 10.02 7.20
C GLN A 395 15.52 9.34 7.30
N ALA A 396 14.68 9.77 8.24
CA ALA A 396 13.33 9.25 8.39
C ALA A 396 12.46 9.53 7.15
N ALA A 397 12.57 10.72 6.56
CA ALA A 397 11.88 11.09 5.33
C ALA A 397 12.37 10.27 4.12
N ALA A 398 13.68 10.04 3.99
CA ALA A 398 14.24 9.18 2.95
C ALA A 398 13.76 7.73 3.07
N ALA A 399 13.76 7.17 4.29
CA ALA A 399 13.27 5.83 4.57
C ALA A 399 11.76 5.70 4.30
N ALA A 400 10.95 6.64 4.78
CA ALA A 400 9.51 6.68 4.55
C ALA A 400 9.18 6.82 3.06
N ARG A 401 9.88 7.70 2.33
CA ARG A 401 9.70 7.89 0.88
C ARG A 401 10.06 6.63 0.08
N ALA A 402 11.17 5.97 0.42
CA ALA A 402 11.55 4.70 -0.21
C ALA A 402 10.48 3.62 0.05
N ALA A 403 9.98 3.51 1.29
CA ALA A 403 8.91 2.59 1.64
C ALA A 403 7.60 2.89 0.91
N LEU A 404 7.18 4.16 0.84
CA LEU A 404 5.99 4.59 0.08
C LEU A 404 6.12 4.26 -1.41
N SER A 405 7.31 4.41 -2.00
CA SER A 405 7.55 4.10 -3.41
C SER A 405 7.53 2.59 -3.75
N LEU A 406 7.63 1.73 -2.73
CA LEU A 406 7.65 0.26 -2.86
C LEU A 406 6.36 -0.41 -2.36
N ALA A 407 5.57 0.27 -1.53
CA ALA A 407 4.34 -0.28 -0.98
C ALA A 407 3.23 -0.37 -2.04
N SER A 408 2.46 -1.47 -2.01
CA SER A 408 1.30 -1.59 -2.88
C SER A 408 0.27 -0.50 -2.56
N ARG A 409 -0.23 0.12 -3.64
CA ARG A 409 -1.26 1.16 -3.63
C ARG A 409 -2.67 0.57 -3.76
N ASP A 410 -2.74 -0.75 -3.88
CA ASP A 410 -3.94 -1.53 -4.19
C ASP A 410 -4.85 -1.66 -2.99
N LEU A 411 -6.14 -1.37 -3.20
CA LEU A 411 -7.19 -1.60 -2.22
C LEU A 411 -8.35 -2.33 -2.88
N TYR A 412 -8.61 -3.55 -2.44
CA TYR A 412 -9.79 -4.34 -2.81
C TYR A 412 -10.30 -5.08 -1.58
N ARG A 413 -11.49 -5.67 -1.68
CA ARG A 413 -12.10 -6.39 -0.56
C ARG A 413 -11.53 -7.81 -0.46
N CYS A 414 -11.10 -8.21 0.73
CA CYS A 414 -10.78 -9.61 1.03
C CYS A 414 -12.07 -10.42 1.19
N ASP A 415 -12.05 -11.71 0.83
CA ASP A 415 -13.24 -12.56 0.95
C ASP A 415 -13.76 -12.63 2.41
N PRO A 416 -15.09 -12.59 2.59
CA PRO A 416 -15.72 -12.83 3.88
C PRO A 416 -15.57 -14.30 4.30
N SER A 417 -15.77 -14.58 5.59
CA SER A 417 -15.78 -15.97 6.09
C SER A 417 -16.92 -16.83 5.53
N VAL A 418 -18.02 -16.19 5.11
CA VAL A 418 -19.17 -16.80 4.43
C VAL A 418 -19.68 -15.81 3.38
N HIS A 419 -19.96 -16.29 2.17
CA HIS A 419 -20.60 -15.50 1.13
C HIS A 419 -22.13 -15.62 1.20
N GLU A 420 -22.80 -14.47 1.26
CA GLU A 420 -24.26 -14.33 1.25
C GLU A 420 -24.68 -13.50 0.01
N GLU A 421 -25.69 -13.99 -0.71
CA GLU A 421 -26.27 -13.34 -1.90
C GLU A 421 -27.06 -12.08 -1.51
N GLY A 422 -26.91 -10.99 -2.26
CA GLY A 422 -27.51 -9.68 -1.95
C GLY A 422 -26.84 -8.93 -0.78
N VAL A 423 -25.82 -9.51 -0.13
CA VAL A 423 -25.05 -8.88 0.97
C VAL A 423 -23.56 -8.78 0.65
N THR A 424 -22.99 -9.85 0.10
CA THR A 424 -21.54 -9.95 -0.21
C THR A 424 -21.27 -10.13 -1.69
N TYR A 425 -22.16 -10.82 -2.40
CA TYR A 425 -22.10 -10.96 -3.84
C TYR A 425 -23.52 -10.92 -4.42
N ASP A 426 -23.60 -10.70 -5.72
CA ASP A 426 -24.79 -10.94 -6.53
C ASP A 426 -24.40 -11.68 -7.81
N GLN A 427 -25.37 -12.34 -8.42
CA GLN A 427 -25.16 -13.07 -9.68
C GLN A 427 -25.99 -12.47 -10.83
N VAL A 428 -25.45 -12.54 -12.04
CA VAL A 428 -26.22 -12.45 -13.28
C VAL A 428 -27.09 -13.70 -13.37
N THR A 429 -28.36 -13.58 -13.75
CA THR A 429 -29.24 -14.75 -13.88
C THR A 429 -29.79 -14.94 -15.29
N ARG A 430 -29.86 -16.20 -15.72
CA ARG A 430 -30.45 -16.65 -16.99
C ARG A 430 -29.76 -16.11 -18.26
N LEU A 431 -28.44 -15.94 -18.24
CA LEU A 431 -27.68 -15.57 -19.44
C LEU A 431 -27.50 -16.76 -20.40
N LEU A 432 -26.90 -17.85 -19.89
CA LEU A 432 -26.76 -19.13 -20.56
C LEU A 432 -27.02 -20.23 -19.55
N GLN A 433 -27.92 -21.15 -19.87
CA GLN A 433 -28.25 -22.28 -18.98
C GLN A 433 -28.31 -23.61 -19.72
N GLY A 434 -27.77 -24.66 -19.10
CA GLY A 434 -27.93 -26.03 -19.56
C GLY A 434 -29.41 -26.38 -19.75
N TYR A 435 -29.75 -26.89 -20.93
CA TYR A 435 -31.11 -27.18 -21.36
C TYR A 435 -31.12 -28.50 -22.13
N ILE A 436 -32.01 -29.41 -21.77
CA ILE A 436 -32.21 -30.69 -22.43
C ILE A 436 -33.34 -30.50 -23.45
N GLU A 437 -33.08 -30.79 -24.73
CA GLU A 437 -34.10 -30.76 -25.77
C GLU A 437 -33.97 -31.99 -26.68
N ASN A 438 -35.08 -32.43 -27.28
CA ASN A 438 -35.03 -33.53 -28.24
C ASN A 438 -34.65 -33.02 -29.64
N GLU A 439 -33.86 -33.81 -30.39
CA GLU A 439 -33.55 -33.53 -31.80
C GLU A 439 -34.81 -33.22 -32.62
N VAL A 440 -35.90 -33.96 -32.39
CA VAL A 440 -37.17 -33.79 -33.11
C VAL A 440 -37.87 -32.45 -32.86
N ASP A 441 -37.55 -31.77 -31.76
CA ASP A 441 -38.17 -30.50 -31.38
C ASP A 441 -37.30 -29.28 -31.74
N MET A 442 -36.08 -29.50 -32.26
CA MET A 442 -35.12 -28.46 -32.63
C MET A 442 -35.09 -28.10 -34.13
N ASN A 443 -35.90 -28.76 -34.97
CA ASN A 443 -36.04 -28.45 -36.40
C ASN A 443 -37.52 -28.33 -36.82
N PRO A 444 -37.85 -27.45 -37.80
CA PRO A 444 -39.23 -27.23 -38.23
C PRO A 444 -39.86 -28.44 -38.95
N GLU A 445 -39.05 -29.34 -39.54
CA GLU A 445 -39.52 -30.58 -40.16
C GLU A 445 -39.97 -31.64 -39.13
N GLY A 446 -39.59 -31.47 -37.85
CA GLY A 446 -39.86 -32.42 -36.78
C GLY A 446 -39.22 -33.78 -37.05
N THR A 447 -37.92 -33.84 -37.33
CA THR A 447 -37.18 -35.06 -37.69
C THR A 447 -35.91 -35.29 -36.86
N CYS A 448 -35.33 -36.48 -36.94
CA CYS A 448 -34.06 -36.85 -36.28
C CYS A 448 -33.08 -37.36 -37.33
N ARG A 449 -32.81 -36.52 -38.34
CA ARG A 449 -31.88 -36.84 -39.45
C ARG A 449 -30.43 -36.51 -39.11
N GLU A 450 -30.26 -35.48 -38.31
CA GLU A 450 -28.99 -34.95 -37.84
C GLU A 450 -28.73 -35.40 -36.40
N ASN A 451 -27.50 -35.24 -35.92
CA ASN A 451 -27.12 -35.51 -34.54
C ASN A 451 -27.17 -34.24 -33.68
N CYS A 452 -27.01 -34.37 -32.36
CA CYS A 452 -26.93 -33.22 -31.45
C CYS A 452 -25.89 -32.15 -31.84
N GLU A 453 -24.73 -32.52 -32.39
CA GLU A 453 -23.64 -31.58 -32.72
C GLU A 453 -23.97 -30.67 -33.92
N PHE A 454 -24.88 -31.09 -34.80
CA PHE A 454 -25.40 -30.26 -35.90
C PHE A 454 -26.09 -29.00 -35.37
N TYR A 455 -26.77 -29.08 -34.23
CA TYR A 455 -27.54 -28.00 -33.61
C TYR A 455 -26.64 -27.01 -32.85
N SER A 456 -25.71 -26.40 -33.58
CA SER A 456 -24.87 -25.28 -33.10
C SER A 456 -25.69 -24.02 -32.80
N LEU A 457 -26.74 -23.76 -33.58
CA LEU A 457 -27.77 -22.75 -33.34
C LEU A 457 -29.12 -23.27 -33.82
N ALA A 458 -30.09 -23.33 -32.92
CA ALA A 458 -31.44 -23.82 -33.14
C ALA A 458 -32.47 -23.00 -32.36
N LYS A 459 -33.75 -23.29 -32.60
CA LYS A 459 -34.88 -22.87 -31.76
C LYS A 459 -35.78 -24.07 -31.53
N ARG A 460 -36.59 -24.02 -30.48
CA ARG A 460 -37.63 -25.04 -30.27
C ARG A 460 -38.80 -24.77 -31.22
N HIS A 461 -39.15 -25.78 -32.02
CA HIS A 461 -40.28 -25.80 -32.95
C HIS A 461 -41.44 -26.68 -32.48
N GLY A 462 -41.18 -27.65 -31.60
CA GLY A 462 -42.16 -28.66 -31.19
C GLY A 462 -42.23 -28.91 -29.68
N CYS A 463 -42.96 -29.96 -29.34
CA CYS A 463 -42.93 -30.60 -28.02
C CYS A 463 -43.40 -32.06 -28.19
N TYR A 464 -42.46 -32.98 -28.41
CA TYR A 464 -42.70 -34.38 -28.69
C TYR A 464 -42.45 -35.23 -27.43
N LYS A 465 -43.50 -35.93 -26.95
CA LYS A 465 -43.63 -36.51 -25.60
C LYS A 465 -43.75 -35.45 -24.50
N ASP A 466 -44.10 -35.88 -23.27
CA ASP A 466 -44.50 -34.97 -22.18
C ASP A 466 -43.35 -34.22 -21.48
N GLN A 467 -42.07 -34.50 -21.78
CA GLN A 467 -40.93 -33.91 -21.05
C GLN A 467 -40.88 -32.37 -21.19
N CYS A 468 -41.07 -31.86 -22.41
CA CYS A 468 -41.13 -30.43 -22.74
C CYS A 468 -42.34 -29.69 -22.11
N VAL A 469 -43.29 -30.43 -21.52
CA VAL A 469 -44.40 -29.89 -20.68
C VAL A 469 -43.98 -29.78 -19.21
N GLN A 470 -43.11 -30.68 -18.73
CA GLN A 470 -42.70 -30.75 -17.31
C GLN A 470 -41.56 -29.78 -16.97
N GLN A 471 -40.65 -29.53 -17.93
CA GLN A 471 -39.52 -28.60 -17.77
C GLN A 471 -39.85 -27.14 -18.09
N LYS A 472 -39.02 -26.20 -17.61
CA LYS A 472 -39.09 -24.79 -18.05
C LYS A 472 -38.67 -24.71 -19.52
N ARG A 473 -39.48 -24.05 -20.32
CA ARG A 473 -39.28 -23.86 -21.77
C ARG A 473 -38.04 -23.01 -22.03
N CYS A 474 -37.30 -23.30 -23.10
CA CYS A 474 -36.37 -22.33 -23.68
C CYS A 474 -37.13 -21.55 -24.75
N ASP A 475 -37.42 -20.27 -24.49
CA ASP A 475 -38.25 -19.47 -25.40
C ASP A 475 -37.38 -18.57 -26.32
N GLY A 476 -36.05 -18.70 -26.25
CA GLY A 476 -35.09 -18.05 -27.13
C GLY A 476 -34.26 -18.98 -27.99
N ARG A 477 -32.93 -18.83 -27.95
CA ARG A 477 -31.99 -19.59 -28.80
C ARG A 477 -31.47 -20.80 -28.03
N ILE A 478 -31.48 -21.95 -28.69
CA ILE A 478 -30.80 -23.17 -28.25
C ILE A 478 -29.47 -23.21 -29.01
N ILE A 479 -28.35 -23.30 -28.31
CA ILE A 479 -27.01 -23.20 -28.92
C ILE A 479 -26.05 -24.27 -28.37
N ASN A 480 -25.03 -24.59 -29.16
CA ASN A 480 -23.92 -25.48 -28.80
C ASN A 480 -24.40 -26.82 -28.18
N CYS A 481 -25.37 -27.46 -28.84
CA CYS A 481 -25.87 -28.77 -28.43
C CYS A 481 -24.79 -29.86 -28.56
N LYS A 482 -24.81 -30.82 -27.64
CA LYS A 482 -23.97 -32.02 -27.65
C LYS A 482 -24.73 -33.23 -27.15
N TYR A 483 -24.36 -34.40 -27.65
CA TYR A 483 -24.81 -35.67 -27.09
C TYR A 483 -24.02 -35.97 -25.79
N VAL A 484 -24.66 -36.60 -24.81
CA VAL A 484 -24.02 -36.96 -23.53
C VAL A 484 -24.23 -38.45 -23.21
N ASP A 485 -25.47 -38.90 -23.20
CA ASP A 485 -25.86 -40.31 -23.07
C ASP A 485 -27.29 -40.51 -23.62
N SER A 486 -27.72 -41.78 -23.77
CA SER A 486 -29.04 -42.12 -24.34
C SER A 486 -30.19 -41.95 -23.34
N ASP A 487 -29.96 -42.36 -22.09
CA ASP A 487 -30.97 -42.45 -21.04
C ASP A 487 -30.55 -41.67 -19.79
N MET A 488 -31.45 -40.83 -19.27
CA MET A 488 -31.18 -40.00 -18.09
C MET A 488 -32.43 -39.73 -17.23
N TRP A 489 -32.23 -39.53 -15.93
CA TRP A 489 -33.23 -39.01 -14.99
C TRP A 489 -32.93 -37.55 -14.68
N VAL A 490 -33.92 -36.70 -14.93
CA VAL A 490 -33.83 -35.25 -14.74
C VAL A 490 -34.64 -34.85 -13.52
N CYS A 491 -34.03 -34.07 -12.61
CA CYS A 491 -34.77 -33.41 -11.55
C CYS A 491 -35.05 -31.93 -11.90
N PRO A 492 -36.29 -31.56 -12.30
CA PRO A 492 -36.64 -30.18 -12.63
C PRO A 492 -36.71 -29.31 -11.37
N ALA A 493 -36.04 -28.17 -11.42
CA ALA A 493 -36.01 -27.19 -10.34
C ALA A 493 -37.41 -26.54 -10.11
N SER A 494 -37.57 -25.86 -8.98
CA SER A 494 -38.82 -25.14 -8.66
C SER A 494 -39.12 -24.05 -9.70
N ALA A 495 -40.41 -23.73 -9.90
CA ALA A 495 -40.83 -22.66 -10.80
C ALA A 495 -40.26 -21.29 -10.41
N SER A 496 -40.03 -21.05 -9.12
CA SER A 496 -39.44 -19.83 -8.56
C SER A 496 -37.89 -19.80 -8.61
N SER A 497 -37.22 -20.94 -8.72
CA SER A 497 -35.75 -20.99 -8.81
C SER A 497 -35.25 -20.31 -10.10
N GLY A 498 -34.06 -19.71 -10.05
CA GLY A 498 -33.34 -19.27 -11.25
C GLY A 498 -32.88 -20.43 -12.14
N ARG A 499 -32.78 -21.65 -11.60
CA ARG A 499 -32.31 -22.87 -12.30
C ARG A 499 -33.42 -23.55 -13.11
N ARG A 500 -33.03 -24.36 -14.09
CA ARG A 500 -33.91 -25.30 -14.83
C ARG A 500 -33.92 -26.68 -14.18
N TYR A 501 -32.76 -27.16 -13.73
CA TYR A 501 -32.58 -28.46 -13.09
C TYR A 501 -31.82 -28.33 -11.75
N ASP A 502 -32.14 -29.20 -10.80
CA ASP A 502 -31.39 -29.34 -9.54
C ASP A 502 -30.22 -30.32 -9.72
N TRP A 503 -30.46 -31.44 -10.41
CA TRP A 503 -29.48 -32.45 -10.81
C TRP A 503 -29.97 -33.29 -12.00
N ILE A 504 -29.04 -33.98 -12.67
CA ILE A 504 -29.29 -34.98 -13.73
C ILE A 504 -28.44 -36.22 -13.43
N GLU A 505 -28.99 -37.42 -13.65
CA GLU A 505 -28.32 -38.70 -13.49
C GLU A 505 -28.44 -39.51 -14.78
N PHE A 506 -27.36 -40.10 -15.28
CA PHE A 506 -27.33 -40.90 -16.51
C PHE A 506 -27.29 -42.40 -16.19
N GLU A 507 -27.77 -43.26 -17.10
CA GLU A 507 -27.80 -44.72 -16.89
C GLU A 507 -26.42 -45.34 -16.66
N ASN A 508 -25.35 -44.72 -17.17
CA ASN A 508 -23.97 -45.13 -16.91
C ASN A 508 -23.45 -44.79 -15.49
N GLY A 509 -24.26 -44.14 -14.64
CA GLY A 509 -23.91 -43.71 -13.27
C GLY A 509 -23.21 -42.35 -13.17
N ARG A 510 -22.98 -41.63 -14.28
CA ARG A 510 -22.54 -40.23 -14.28
C ARG A 510 -23.67 -39.34 -13.76
N THR A 511 -23.30 -38.30 -13.03
CA THR A 511 -24.25 -37.31 -12.49
C THR A 511 -23.76 -35.90 -12.79
N MET A 512 -24.70 -34.98 -13.04
CA MET A 512 -24.44 -33.54 -13.14
C MET A 512 -25.16 -32.83 -11.99
N GLY A 513 -24.41 -32.07 -11.19
CA GLY A 513 -24.90 -31.57 -9.91
C GLY A 513 -25.02 -32.67 -8.84
N LYS A 514 -25.63 -32.34 -7.69
CA LYS A 514 -25.71 -33.25 -6.53
C LYS A 514 -27.05 -33.98 -6.48
N VAL A 515 -27.05 -35.28 -6.79
CA VAL A 515 -28.24 -36.14 -6.73
C VAL A 515 -28.81 -36.19 -5.31
N GLY A 516 -30.13 -36.12 -5.20
CA GLY A 516 -30.87 -36.07 -3.94
C GLY A 516 -32.38 -36.05 -4.14
N SER A 517 -33.15 -35.74 -3.09
CA SER A 517 -34.62 -35.79 -3.15
C SER A 517 -35.21 -34.78 -4.14
N CYS A 518 -35.81 -35.25 -5.24
CA CYS A 518 -36.42 -34.36 -6.22
C CYS A 518 -37.84 -33.93 -5.82
N ARG A 519 -38.05 -32.65 -5.51
CA ARG A 519 -39.34 -32.15 -4.99
C ARG A 519 -40.49 -32.16 -6.01
N ARG A 520 -40.20 -32.14 -7.31
CA ARG A 520 -41.20 -32.12 -8.39
C ARG A 520 -41.42 -33.48 -9.06
N GLY A 521 -40.81 -34.54 -8.52
CA GLY A 521 -40.68 -35.83 -9.20
C GLY A 521 -39.54 -35.81 -10.23
N THR A 522 -38.98 -36.98 -10.51
CA THR A 522 -37.96 -37.16 -11.55
C THR A 522 -38.60 -37.53 -12.87
N THR A 523 -38.10 -36.95 -13.97
CA THR A 523 -38.52 -37.30 -15.33
C THR A 523 -37.45 -38.18 -15.95
N LYS A 524 -37.77 -39.44 -16.28
CA LYS A 524 -36.87 -40.26 -17.12
C LYS A 524 -37.03 -39.82 -18.58
N VAL A 525 -35.91 -39.69 -19.28
CA VAL A 525 -35.85 -39.37 -20.70
C VAL A 525 -34.93 -40.35 -21.40
N ASP A 526 -35.48 -41.00 -22.42
CA ASP A 526 -34.90 -42.15 -23.10
C ASP A 526 -34.83 -41.83 -24.59
N SER A 527 -33.71 -42.12 -25.24
CA SER A 527 -33.61 -42.02 -26.70
C SER A 527 -34.49 -43.08 -27.38
N TRP A 528 -34.83 -42.89 -28.66
CA TRP A 528 -35.68 -43.86 -29.36
C TRP A 528 -35.42 -43.95 -30.86
N TRP A 529 -35.82 -45.08 -31.43
CA TRP A 529 -35.80 -45.30 -32.87
C TRP A 529 -37.11 -44.88 -33.51
N ARG A 530 -37.04 -43.99 -34.51
CA ARG A 530 -38.14 -43.60 -35.38
C ARG A 530 -37.97 -44.34 -36.71
N TRP A 531 -38.73 -45.43 -36.87
CA TRP A 531 -38.49 -46.47 -37.89
C TRP A 531 -37.12 -47.14 -37.69
N LEU A 532 -36.64 -47.90 -38.69
CA LEU A 532 -35.41 -48.69 -38.60
C LEU A 532 -34.09 -47.89 -38.79
N PHE A 533 -34.16 -46.60 -39.11
CA PHE A 533 -32.99 -45.85 -39.63
C PHE A 533 -32.69 -44.53 -38.93
N TRP A 534 -33.60 -43.99 -38.11
CA TRP A 534 -33.41 -42.70 -37.45
C TRP A 534 -33.46 -42.89 -35.93
N HIS A 535 -32.38 -42.51 -35.25
CA HIS A 535 -32.31 -42.50 -33.79
C HIS A 535 -32.51 -41.06 -33.31
N CYS A 536 -33.53 -40.83 -32.49
CA CYS A 536 -33.82 -39.54 -31.88
C CYS A 536 -33.19 -39.48 -30.49
N SER A 537 -32.21 -38.60 -30.33
CA SER A 537 -31.47 -38.40 -29.08
C SER A 537 -32.00 -37.21 -28.29
N PHE A 538 -31.72 -37.20 -26.98
CA PHE A 538 -31.80 -35.99 -26.17
C PHE A 538 -30.45 -35.30 -26.13
N CYS A 539 -30.47 -34.01 -26.48
CA CYS A 539 -29.27 -33.19 -26.58
C CYS A 539 -29.15 -32.30 -25.35
N MET A 540 -27.94 -32.20 -24.82
CA MET A 540 -27.58 -31.21 -23.81
C MET A 540 -27.09 -29.96 -24.52
N CYS A 541 -27.84 -28.88 -24.41
CA CYS A 541 -27.60 -27.61 -25.09
C CYS A 541 -27.49 -26.46 -24.08
N LEU A 542 -27.19 -25.26 -24.57
CA LEU A 542 -27.33 -24.01 -23.83
C LEU A 542 -28.56 -23.25 -24.31
N CYS A 543 -29.31 -22.67 -23.38
CA CYS A 543 -30.42 -21.77 -23.66
C CYS A 543 -30.04 -20.31 -23.35
N ASP A 544 -30.11 -19.43 -24.37
CA ASP A 544 -30.19 -17.97 -24.24
C ASP A 544 -31.70 -17.61 -24.30
N ASP A 545 -32.30 -17.35 -23.14
CA ASP A 545 -33.75 -17.33 -22.94
C ASP A 545 -34.36 -15.94 -23.24
N THR A 546 -34.95 -15.75 -24.43
CA THR A 546 -35.39 -14.40 -24.88
C THR A 546 -36.74 -13.95 -24.35
N ALA A 547 -37.68 -14.85 -23.98
CA ALA A 547 -38.94 -14.44 -23.32
C ALA A 547 -38.76 -14.01 -21.85
N ASN A 548 -37.52 -13.77 -21.44
CA ASN A 548 -37.15 -13.13 -20.18
C ASN A 548 -36.11 -12.02 -20.39
N SER A 549 -35.75 -11.65 -21.65
CA SER A 549 -34.52 -10.91 -21.89
C SER A 549 -34.40 -10.17 -23.24
N ASP A 550 -34.15 -8.86 -23.18
CA ASP A 550 -34.32 -7.93 -24.32
C ASP A 550 -33.07 -7.85 -25.22
N ARG A 551 -33.26 -7.57 -26.54
CA ARG A 551 -32.18 -7.37 -27.53
C ARG A 551 -32.63 -6.60 -28.80
N TYR A 552 -32.39 -5.29 -28.90
CA TYR A 552 -32.58 -4.53 -30.16
C TYR A 552 -31.51 -3.46 -30.42
N PHE A 553 -31.20 -3.29 -31.71
CA PHE A 553 -30.51 -2.10 -32.24
C PHE A 553 -31.26 -1.62 -33.49
N SER A 554 -31.50 -0.32 -33.59
CA SER A 554 -32.00 0.31 -34.82
C SER A 554 -30.83 0.70 -35.71
N LEU A 555 -30.87 0.33 -37.00
CA LEU A 555 -30.12 1.00 -38.06
C LEU A 555 -31.05 1.20 -39.26
N TRP A 556 -31.10 2.43 -39.77
CA TRP A 556 -31.86 2.78 -40.98
C TRP A 556 -31.24 2.15 -42.24
N ASP A 557 -32.10 1.91 -43.23
CA ASP A 557 -31.89 1.31 -44.56
C ASP A 557 -30.47 0.82 -44.91
N ALA A 558 -30.25 -0.46 -44.66
CA ALA A 558 -29.38 -1.28 -45.50
C ALA A 558 -30.23 -1.97 -46.58
N THR A 559 -30.33 -1.37 -47.77
CA THR A 559 -30.99 -2.01 -48.90
C THR A 559 -30.19 -3.19 -49.43
N SER A 560 -30.68 -4.40 -49.21
CA SER A 560 -30.47 -5.53 -50.12
C SER A 560 -31.83 -6.16 -50.39
N ASP A 561 -32.43 -5.84 -51.54
CA ASP A 561 -33.59 -6.57 -52.04
C ASP A 561 -33.13 -7.93 -52.53
N VAL A 562 -33.75 -8.99 -52.02
CA VAL A 562 -33.38 -10.35 -52.34
C VAL A 562 -34.59 -11.32 -52.14
N ASP A 563 -35.14 -11.88 -53.23
CA ASP A 563 -35.85 -13.19 -53.39
C ASP A 563 -35.20 -14.10 -54.49
N SER A 564 -34.78 -15.36 -54.21
CA SER A 564 -34.19 -16.24 -55.25
C SER A 564 -35.23 -16.90 -56.15
N TRP A 565 -35.71 -16.16 -57.13
CA TRP A 565 -36.31 -16.74 -58.32
C TRP A 565 -35.50 -16.27 -59.54
N TRP A 566 -35.17 -17.18 -60.46
CA TRP A 566 -34.51 -16.81 -61.71
C TRP A 566 -35.53 -16.34 -62.75
N ARG A 567 -35.51 -15.04 -63.08
CA ARG A 567 -36.17 -14.51 -64.28
C ARG A 567 -35.13 -14.08 -65.31
N PHE A 568 -34.84 -15.02 -66.21
CA PHE A 568 -34.07 -14.90 -67.46
C PHE A 568 -32.61 -14.42 -67.44
N LEU A 569 -32.04 -13.79 -66.37
CA LEU A 569 -30.57 -13.75 -66.11
C LEU A 569 -30.07 -13.09 -64.78
N SER A 570 -30.90 -12.82 -63.76
CA SER A 570 -30.45 -12.28 -62.45
C SER A 570 -31.11 -12.97 -61.23
N HIS A 571 -30.52 -12.84 -60.04
CA HIS A 571 -30.74 -13.67 -58.83
C HIS A 571 -30.73 -12.89 -57.51
N CYS A 572 -31.38 -13.42 -56.46
CA CYS A 572 -31.65 -12.79 -55.16
C CYS A 572 -31.91 -13.86 -54.01
N THR A 573 -32.48 -13.61 -52.78
CA THR A 573 -32.69 -14.55 -51.58
C THR A 573 -33.60 -14.07 -50.37
N TYR A 574 -34.78 -14.69 -50.12
CA TYR A 574 -35.80 -14.36 -49.05
C TYR A 574 -35.32 -14.17 -47.59
N CYS A 575 -36.10 -13.45 -46.75
CA CYS A 575 -35.93 -13.32 -45.28
C CYS A 575 -37.20 -13.66 -44.44
N ILE A 576 -37.01 -14.17 -43.21
CA ILE A 576 -38.06 -14.47 -42.22
C ILE A 576 -38.07 -13.41 -41.10
N CYS A 577 -39.26 -12.92 -40.72
CA CYS A 577 -39.48 -12.03 -39.57
C CYS A 577 -40.16 -12.77 -38.40
N LEU A 578 -39.94 -12.33 -37.16
CA LEU A 578 -40.58 -12.87 -35.95
C LEU A 578 -41.06 -11.72 -35.03
N CYS A 579 -42.16 -11.96 -34.30
CA CYS A 579 -42.77 -11.01 -33.35
C CYS A 579 -42.23 -11.19 -31.91
N GLU A 580 -42.61 -10.27 -31.02
CA GLU A 580 -41.93 -9.94 -29.75
C GLU A 580 -42.91 -9.95 -28.55
N GLU A 581 -42.45 -10.42 -27.37
CA GLU A 581 -43.17 -10.37 -26.07
C GLU A 581 -42.19 -10.11 -24.91
N ASP A 582 -42.66 -9.40 -23.86
CA ASP A 582 -41.83 -8.79 -22.81
C ASP A 582 -41.13 -9.76 -21.83
N GLY A 583 -39.83 -9.54 -21.63
CA GLY A 583 -38.95 -10.37 -20.80
C GLY A 583 -38.97 -10.08 -19.29
N SER A 584 -40.05 -10.41 -18.57
CA SER A 584 -40.22 -9.94 -17.18
C SER A 584 -39.19 -10.38 -16.10
N LYS A 585 -38.28 -11.36 -16.31
CA LYS A 585 -37.54 -12.03 -15.20
C LYS A 585 -36.02 -12.30 -15.35
N SER A 586 -35.29 -11.72 -16.31
CA SER A 586 -33.80 -11.80 -16.30
C SER A 586 -33.18 -10.63 -15.52
N GLU A 587 -31.98 -10.86 -14.98
CA GLU A 587 -31.20 -9.90 -14.19
C GLU A 587 -29.78 -9.83 -14.78
N ARG A 588 -29.68 -9.27 -15.99
CA ARG A 588 -28.47 -9.32 -16.83
C ARG A 588 -28.00 -7.95 -17.34
N PHE A 589 -28.40 -6.88 -16.65
CA PHE A 589 -28.20 -5.51 -17.10
C PHE A 589 -27.12 -4.79 -16.29
N PHE A 590 -26.28 -3.99 -16.95
CA PHE A 590 -25.26 -3.16 -16.32
C PHE A 590 -25.52 -1.68 -16.64
N SER A 591 -25.64 -0.84 -15.61
CA SER A 591 -25.83 0.61 -15.77
C SER A 591 -24.57 1.26 -16.32
N MET A 592 -24.71 2.02 -17.41
CA MET A 592 -23.66 2.85 -18.01
C MET A 592 -23.74 4.32 -17.58
N ARG A 593 -24.78 4.70 -16.83
CA ARG A 593 -24.88 6.03 -16.19
C ARG A 593 -23.65 6.33 -15.33
N GLN A 594 -23.08 7.52 -15.52
CA GLN A 594 -21.88 7.97 -14.82
C GLN A 594 -22.15 8.24 -13.33
N ALA A 595 -21.25 7.79 -12.46
CA ALA A 595 -21.25 8.09 -11.03
C ALA A 595 -20.10 9.06 -10.71
N GLU A 596 -20.44 10.30 -10.36
CA GLU A 596 -19.48 11.41 -10.26
C GLU A 596 -19.61 12.14 -8.92
N ALA A 597 -18.46 12.51 -8.33
CA ALA A 597 -18.41 13.33 -7.13
C ALA A 597 -18.75 14.79 -7.46
N ASP A 598 -19.21 15.54 -6.45
CA ASP A 598 -19.53 16.96 -6.58
C ASP A 598 -18.26 17.83 -6.65
N ILE A 599 -17.59 17.80 -7.82
CA ILE A 599 -16.30 18.47 -8.05
C ILE A 599 -16.38 20.01 -7.93
N GLU A 600 -17.54 20.60 -8.22
CA GLU A 600 -17.80 22.03 -8.03
C GLU A 600 -17.78 22.43 -6.54
N LYS A 601 -18.11 21.49 -5.64
CA LYS A 601 -17.95 21.63 -4.18
C LYS A 601 -16.63 21.05 -3.67
N GLY A 602 -15.64 20.82 -4.54
CA GLY A 602 -14.33 20.28 -4.15
C GLY A 602 -14.37 18.84 -3.67
N LYS A 603 -15.40 18.05 -4.02
CA LYS A 603 -15.48 16.64 -3.61
C LYS A 603 -14.77 15.70 -4.59
N VAL A 604 -14.16 14.64 -4.06
CA VAL A 604 -13.45 13.58 -4.79
C VAL A 604 -14.03 12.21 -4.44
N VAL A 605 -13.77 11.21 -5.29
CA VAL A 605 -14.16 9.82 -4.99
C VAL A 605 -13.22 9.25 -3.92
N THR A 606 -13.79 8.72 -2.86
CA THR A 606 -13.07 8.08 -1.73
C THR A 606 -13.46 6.62 -1.55
N GLY A 607 -14.34 6.08 -2.38
CA GLY A 607 -14.69 4.66 -2.39
C GLY A 607 -15.65 4.33 -3.53
N VAL A 608 -15.70 3.07 -3.91
CA VAL A 608 -16.53 2.56 -5.01
C VAL A 608 -17.08 1.18 -4.64
N ARG A 609 -18.27 0.86 -5.14
CA ARG A 609 -18.82 -0.50 -5.10
C ARG A 609 -19.74 -0.76 -6.28
N LEU A 610 -19.93 -2.04 -6.59
CA LEU A 610 -21.06 -2.49 -7.40
C LEU A 610 -22.24 -2.77 -6.48
N VAL A 611 -23.46 -2.48 -6.93
CA VAL A 611 -24.71 -2.79 -6.23
C VAL A 611 -25.73 -3.27 -7.26
N LYS A 612 -26.36 -4.42 -7.02
CA LYS A 612 -27.54 -4.82 -7.77
C LYS A 612 -28.77 -4.14 -7.18
N PHE A 613 -29.55 -3.46 -8.02
CA PHE A 613 -30.87 -2.95 -7.63
C PHE A 613 -31.90 -3.39 -8.68
N GLY A 614 -32.92 -4.13 -8.24
CA GLY A 614 -33.79 -4.84 -9.16
C GLY A 614 -32.98 -5.77 -10.08
N LYS A 615 -33.06 -5.53 -11.38
CA LYS A 615 -32.39 -6.34 -12.41
C LYS A 615 -31.01 -5.80 -12.83
N VAL A 616 -30.61 -4.62 -12.35
CA VAL A 616 -29.49 -3.83 -12.89
C VAL A 616 -28.34 -3.76 -11.89
N PHE A 617 -27.12 -4.01 -12.35
CA PHE A 617 -25.88 -3.72 -11.63
C PHE A 617 -25.47 -2.25 -11.85
N HIS A 618 -25.29 -1.52 -10.77
CA HIS A 618 -24.90 -0.11 -10.77
C HIS A 618 -23.54 0.09 -10.10
N LEU A 619 -22.74 1.00 -10.65
CA LEU A 619 -21.63 1.61 -9.93
C LEU A 619 -22.19 2.63 -8.93
N GLN A 620 -21.74 2.56 -7.68
CA GLN A 620 -22.01 3.55 -6.65
C GLN A 620 -20.69 4.05 -6.08
N ILE A 621 -20.60 5.36 -5.84
CA ILE A 621 -19.41 5.99 -5.26
C ILE A 621 -19.67 6.57 -3.88
N HIS A 622 -18.62 6.58 -3.09
CA HIS A 622 -18.48 7.32 -1.85
C HIS A 622 -17.65 8.58 -2.15
N GLN A 623 -18.11 9.76 -1.70
CA GLN A 623 -17.46 11.04 -1.96
C GLN A 623 -17.00 11.71 -0.66
N GLY A 624 -15.81 12.31 -0.67
CA GLY A 624 -15.27 13.12 0.44
C GLY A 624 -14.84 14.51 -0.02
N GLU A 625 -14.77 15.48 0.88
CA GLU A 625 -14.25 16.84 0.60
C GLU A 625 -12.72 16.81 0.54
N LEU A 626 -12.15 17.24 -0.60
CA LEU A 626 -10.71 17.44 -0.75
C LEU A 626 -10.29 18.74 -0.08
N ARG A 627 -9.28 18.66 0.77
CA ARG A 627 -8.67 19.79 1.48
C ARG A 627 -7.22 19.98 1.05
N GLU A 628 -6.60 21.01 1.61
CA GLU A 628 -5.19 21.33 1.37
C GLU A 628 -4.27 20.12 1.59
N ARG A 629 -3.25 20.01 0.74
CA ARG A 629 -2.19 18.99 0.75
C ARG A 629 -2.71 17.55 0.75
N GLY A 630 -3.80 17.32 0.00
CA GLY A 630 -4.33 15.99 -0.27
C GLY A 630 -5.04 15.33 0.92
N SER A 631 -5.33 16.08 1.99
CA SER A 631 -6.21 15.59 3.06
C SER A 631 -7.64 15.47 2.55
N VAL A 632 -8.35 14.42 2.97
CA VAL A 632 -9.75 14.21 2.59
C VAL A 632 -10.61 14.05 3.85
N ALA A 633 -11.67 14.85 3.95
CA ALA A 633 -12.62 14.74 5.06
C ALA A 633 -13.49 13.47 4.90
N PRO A 634 -13.94 12.85 6.01
CA PRO A 634 -14.88 11.73 5.98
C PRO A 634 -16.10 12.02 5.12
N GLY A 635 -16.46 11.05 4.29
CA GLY A 635 -17.41 11.22 3.20
C GLY A 635 -18.79 10.61 3.43
N GLU A 636 -19.55 10.53 2.35
CA GLU A 636 -20.87 9.90 2.28
C GLU A 636 -21.04 9.07 0.99
N TRP A 637 -21.90 8.06 1.03
CA TRP A 637 -22.34 7.35 -0.18
C TRP A 637 -23.37 8.20 -0.94
N LEU A 638 -23.14 8.43 -2.24
CA LEU A 638 -24.14 9.11 -3.08
C LEU A 638 -25.39 8.24 -3.28
N PRO A 639 -26.60 8.83 -3.39
CA PRO A 639 -27.80 8.09 -3.75
C PRO A 639 -27.64 7.30 -5.05
N LEU A 640 -28.16 6.07 -5.07
CA LEU A 640 -28.07 5.21 -6.26
C LEU A 640 -28.98 5.75 -7.37
N GLN A 641 -28.44 5.89 -8.59
CA GLN A 641 -29.19 6.25 -9.80
C GLN A 641 -30.01 5.07 -10.33
N LYS A 642 -30.94 4.58 -9.50
CA LYS A 642 -31.83 3.46 -9.84
C LYS A 642 -32.76 3.80 -11.01
N PHE A 643 -33.02 2.80 -11.84
CA PHE A 643 -34.02 2.77 -12.91
C PHE A 643 -34.38 1.30 -13.18
N ASP A 644 -35.52 1.04 -13.81
CA ASP A 644 -35.81 -0.25 -14.44
C ASP A 644 -35.57 -0.17 -15.96
N PRO A 645 -35.04 -1.21 -16.63
CA PRO A 645 -34.92 -1.25 -18.08
C PRO A 645 -36.23 -1.01 -18.85
N SER A 646 -37.39 -1.29 -18.23
CA SER A 646 -38.72 -1.04 -18.79
C SER A 646 -39.26 0.39 -18.56
N ASP A 647 -38.51 1.28 -17.88
CA ASP A 647 -38.93 2.67 -17.65
C ASP A 647 -38.91 3.49 -18.97
N MET A 648 -39.93 4.35 -19.16
CA MET A 648 -40.03 5.20 -20.34
C MET A 648 -38.83 6.16 -20.46
N GLY A 649 -38.08 6.06 -21.56
CA GLY A 649 -36.93 6.92 -21.86
C GLY A 649 -35.58 6.36 -21.39
N VAL A 650 -35.55 5.14 -20.85
CA VAL A 650 -34.31 4.39 -20.54
C VAL A 650 -33.96 3.51 -21.75
N VAL A 651 -32.71 3.56 -22.24
CA VAL A 651 -32.33 2.95 -23.53
C VAL A 651 -31.09 2.04 -23.44
N ASP A 652 -31.18 0.81 -23.96
CA ASP A 652 -30.03 -0.11 -24.09
C ASP A 652 -28.97 0.47 -25.05
N GLY A 653 -27.70 0.35 -24.70
CA GLY A 653 -26.59 1.02 -25.38
C GLY A 653 -26.36 2.48 -24.95
N VAL A 654 -27.24 3.06 -24.13
CA VAL A 654 -27.10 4.45 -23.62
C VAL A 654 -27.13 4.49 -22.08
N ASP A 655 -28.23 4.09 -21.45
CA ASP A 655 -28.37 4.08 -19.99
C ASP A 655 -27.82 2.80 -19.36
N TYR A 656 -27.99 1.68 -20.06
CA TYR A 656 -27.58 0.35 -19.62
C TYR A 656 -27.09 -0.50 -20.80
N HIS A 657 -26.38 -1.58 -20.49
CA HIS A 657 -26.01 -2.64 -21.43
C HIS A 657 -26.67 -3.95 -21.01
N THR A 658 -27.30 -4.63 -21.96
CA THR A 658 -27.82 -6.00 -21.77
C THR A 658 -26.77 -7.05 -22.12
N LEU A 659 -26.38 -7.90 -21.17
CA LEU A 659 -25.51 -9.06 -21.46
C LEU A 659 -26.21 -10.03 -22.40
N THR A 660 -25.52 -10.48 -23.45
CA THR A 660 -26.08 -11.38 -24.48
C THR A 660 -25.00 -12.34 -24.99
N TYR A 661 -25.36 -13.42 -25.68
CA TYR A 661 -24.39 -14.43 -26.15
C TYR A 661 -23.17 -13.84 -26.88
N GLU A 662 -23.36 -12.81 -27.70
CA GLU A 662 -22.33 -12.10 -28.47
C GLU A 662 -21.78 -10.84 -27.77
N ARG A 663 -22.37 -10.40 -26.65
CA ARG A 663 -21.93 -9.21 -25.88
C ARG A 663 -21.97 -9.50 -24.37
N LYS A 664 -21.13 -10.46 -23.95
CA LYS A 664 -21.02 -10.97 -22.57
C LYS A 664 -19.62 -10.77 -21.95
N ALA A 665 -18.72 -10.07 -22.65
CA ALA A 665 -17.39 -9.79 -22.16
C ALA A 665 -17.38 -8.52 -21.27
N ILE A 666 -16.55 -8.54 -20.23
CA ILE A 666 -16.20 -7.40 -19.39
C ILE A 666 -14.68 -7.33 -19.26
N ASP A 667 -14.15 -6.11 -19.38
CA ASP A 667 -12.72 -5.89 -19.36
C ASP A 667 -12.18 -5.75 -17.93
N LEU A 668 -10.99 -6.32 -17.73
CA LEU A 668 -10.31 -6.42 -16.45
C LEU A 668 -9.15 -5.43 -16.40
N ASP A 669 -9.51 -4.15 -16.47
CA ASP A 669 -8.54 -3.05 -16.46
C ASP A 669 -8.37 -2.44 -15.08
N GLU A 670 -7.12 -2.09 -14.78
CA GLU A 670 -6.76 -1.17 -13.71
C GLU A 670 -6.34 0.16 -14.32
N LEU A 671 -7.06 1.25 -14.01
CA LEU A 671 -6.85 2.57 -14.58
C LEU A 671 -6.32 3.54 -13.52
N GLU A 672 -5.29 4.31 -13.87
CA GLU A 672 -4.71 5.35 -13.02
C GLU A 672 -4.81 6.73 -13.67
N SER A 673 -5.16 7.74 -12.87
CA SER A 673 -5.08 9.14 -13.27
C SER A 673 -3.63 9.58 -13.54
N PRO A 674 -3.37 10.46 -14.52
CA PRO A 674 -2.05 11.03 -14.72
C PRO A 674 -1.59 11.86 -13.51
N SER A 675 -0.27 12.09 -13.41
CA SER A 675 0.32 12.84 -12.30
C SER A 675 -0.34 14.23 -12.13
N GLY A 676 -0.61 14.61 -10.88
CA GLY A 676 -1.33 15.86 -10.56
C GLY A 676 -2.85 15.81 -10.77
N HIS A 677 -3.43 14.64 -10.99
CA HIS A 677 -4.87 14.42 -11.09
C HIS A 677 -5.37 13.43 -10.03
N VAL A 678 -6.67 13.46 -9.77
CA VAL A 678 -7.39 12.59 -8.82
C VAL A 678 -8.64 12.00 -9.46
N MET A 679 -9.08 10.85 -8.94
CA MET A 679 -10.31 10.21 -9.40
C MET A 679 -11.54 10.94 -8.84
N THR A 680 -12.45 11.30 -9.73
CA THR A 680 -13.66 12.10 -9.46
C THR A 680 -14.95 11.46 -9.96
N GLY A 681 -14.86 10.34 -10.67
CA GLY A 681 -16.02 9.55 -11.08
C GLY A 681 -15.64 8.23 -11.72
N VAL A 682 -16.64 7.39 -11.97
CA VAL A 682 -16.52 6.09 -12.63
C VAL A 682 -17.74 5.84 -13.51
N ARG A 683 -17.58 5.08 -14.59
CA ARG A 683 -18.71 4.57 -15.40
C ARG A 683 -18.34 3.28 -16.13
N PHE A 684 -19.35 2.62 -16.70
CA PHE A 684 -19.15 1.63 -17.74
C PHE A 684 -19.47 2.23 -19.12
N ARG A 685 -18.80 1.75 -20.16
CA ARG A 685 -19.08 2.06 -21.57
C ARG A 685 -18.92 0.80 -22.42
N MET A 686 -19.67 0.68 -23.51
CA MET A 686 -19.44 -0.38 -24.50
C MET A 686 -18.42 0.07 -25.55
N ILE A 687 -17.42 -0.78 -25.82
CA ILE A 687 -16.59 -0.70 -27.03
C ILE A 687 -16.62 -2.09 -27.69
N GLY A 688 -17.07 -2.16 -28.94
CA GLY A 688 -17.37 -3.43 -29.59
C GLY A 688 -18.37 -4.29 -28.80
N ALA A 689 -17.93 -5.50 -28.43
CA ALA A 689 -18.72 -6.48 -27.68
C ALA A 689 -18.47 -6.46 -26.16
N HIS A 690 -17.56 -5.61 -25.69
CA HIS A 690 -17.04 -5.62 -24.31
C HIS A 690 -17.61 -4.47 -23.48
N LEU A 691 -17.83 -4.74 -22.20
CA LEU A 691 -18.12 -3.74 -21.18
C LEU A 691 -16.81 -3.21 -20.60
N HIS A 692 -16.42 -2.00 -21.00
CA HIS A 692 -15.22 -1.31 -20.52
C HIS A 692 -15.54 -0.49 -19.28
N PHE A 693 -14.61 -0.47 -18.33
CA PHE A 693 -14.62 0.44 -17.19
C PHE A 693 -13.86 1.72 -17.52
N GLU A 694 -14.37 2.88 -17.08
CA GLU A 694 -13.70 4.18 -17.26
C GLU A 694 -13.70 4.97 -15.95
N ILE A 695 -12.62 5.72 -15.70
CA ILE A 695 -12.51 6.64 -14.57
C ILE A 695 -12.54 8.09 -15.04
N ARG A 696 -13.22 8.98 -14.32
CA ARG A 696 -13.13 10.43 -14.54
C ARG A 696 -11.98 10.98 -13.70
N SER A 697 -11.00 11.54 -14.39
CA SER A 697 -9.80 12.12 -13.81
C SER A 697 -9.86 13.64 -13.87
N THR A 698 -9.63 14.32 -12.74
CA THR A 698 -9.67 15.78 -12.64
C THR A 698 -8.34 16.30 -12.10
N PRO A 699 -7.68 17.27 -12.77
CA PRO A 699 -6.46 17.87 -12.23
C PRO A 699 -6.76 18.66 -10.97
N PHE A 700 -5.83 18.65 -10.02
CA PHE A 700 -5.94 19.37 -8.76
C PHE A 700 -4.63 20.02 -8.36
N ASN A 701 -4.72 21.13 -7.64
CA ASN A 701 -3.57 21.73 -6.99
C ASN A 701 -3.41 21.11 -5.60
N TYR A 702 -2.38 20.26 -5.42
CA TYR A 702 -2.15 19.56 -4.16
C TYR A 702 -2.09 20.51 -2.96
N THR A 703 -1.28 21.56 -3.04
CA THR A 703 -1.08 22.50 -1.92
C THR A 703 -2.38 23.17 -1.45
N THR A 704 -3.28 23.56 -2.36
CA THR A 704 -4.54 24.27 -2.02
C THR A 704 -5.79 23.39 -1.97
N GLY A 705 -5.70 22.11 -2.36
CA GLY A 705 -6.86 21.20 -2.45
C GLY A 705 -7.85 21.54 -3.58
N ARG A 706 -7.59 22.54 -4.42
CA ARG A 706 -8.55 22.99 -5.45
C ARG A 706 -8.53 22.09 -6.68
N LEU A 707 -9.71 21.64 -7.10
CA LEU A 707 -9.95 20.95 -8.37
C LEU A 707 -10.04 21.94 -9.53
N SER A 708 -9.80 21.45 -10.76
CA SER A 708 -10.08 22.14 -12.02
C SER A 708 -11.13 21.37 -12.84
N PRO A 709 -12.43 21.52 -12.55
CA PRO A 709 -13.52 20.80 -13.23
C PRO A 709 -13.51 20.96 -14.75
N GLU A 710 -13.09 22.12 -15.24
CA GLU A 710 -13.04 22.48 -16.66
C GLU A 710 -11.99 21.70 -17.46
N LYS A 711 -11.11 20.96 -16.78
CA LYS A 711 -10.06 20.11 -17.33
C LYS A 711 -10.25 18.64 -16.97
N SER A 712 -11.41 18.25 -16.45
CA SER A 712 -11.73 16.83 -16.23
C SER A 712 -11.73 16.07 -17.56
N GLN A 713 -11.20 14.85 -17.54
CA GLN A 713 -11.23 13.92 -18.68
C GLN A 713 -11.62 12.52 -18.25
N TRP A 714 -12.23 11.76 -19.14
CA TRP A 714 -12.41 10.31 -18.95
C TRP A 714 -11.13 9.61 -19.40
N VAL A 715 -10.63 8.71 -18.53
CA VAL A 715 -9.50 7.82 -18.81
C VAL A 715 -10.08 6.42 -19.01
N SER A 716 -9.72 5.79 -20.12
CA SER A 716 -10.15 4.46 -20.53
C SER A 716 -8.96 3.67 -21.06
N ASN A 717 -9.10 2.33 -21.11
CA ASN A 717 -8.24 1.49 -21.92
C ASN A 717 -9.05 1.05 -23.17
N ASP A 718 -8.70 1.62 -24.32
CA ASP A 718 -9.38 1.39 -25.59
C ASP A 718 -8.72 0.25 -26.42
N ASN A 719 -7.80 -0.51 -25.82
CA ASN A 719 -7.25 -1.73 -26.43
C ASN A 719 -8.38 -2.73 -26.76
N THR A 720 -8.16 -3.55 -27.79
CA THR A 720 -9.11 -4.58 -28.24
C THR A 720 -8.38 -5.87 -28.54
N GLU A 721 -9.10 -6.98 -28.72
CA GLU A 721 -8.50 -8.27 -29.11
C GLU A 721 -7.73 -8.20 -30.45
N GLY A 722 -8.16 -7.31 -31.36
CA GLY A 722 -7.56 -7.10 -32.68
C GLY A 722 -6.51 -5.98 -32.71
N ALA A 723 -6.10 -5.41 -31.57
CA ALA A 723 -5.12 -4.32 -31.54
C ALA A 723 -3.73 -4.78 -32.01
N LEU A 724 -3.07 -3.93 -32.81
CA LEU A 724 -1.72 -4.18 -33.35
C LEU A 724 -0.64 -4.17 -32.26
N GLU A 725 -0.84 -3.35 -31.23
CA GLU A 725 0.00 -3.25 -30.04
C GLU A 725 -0.88 -3.58 -28.83
N SER A 726 -0.36 -4.39 -27.89
CA SER A 726 -1.06 -4.86 -26.67
C SER A 726 -2.51 -5.36 -26.89
N PRO A 727 -2.74 -6.40 -27.72
CA PRO A 727 -4.06 -7.01 -27.85
C PRO A 727 -4.54 -7.62 -26.53
N ARG A 728 -5.82 -7.37 -26.20
CA ARG A 728 -6.44 -7.91 -24.97
C ARG A 728 -6.45 -9.43 -24.97
N LYS A 729 -6.22 -10.03 -23.79
CA LYS A 729 -6.20 -11.48 -23.61
C LYS A 729 -7.36 -11.98 -22.78
N ARG A 730 -8.09 -12.96 -23.32
CA ARG A 730 -9.13 -13.70 -22.60
C ARG A 730 -8.56 -14.37 -21.35
N LEU A 731 -9.21 -14.18 -20.21
CA LEU A 731 -9.02 -14.99 -19.01
C LEU A 731 -9.98 -16.18 -19.08
N GLU A 732 -9.43 -17.38 -19.25
CA GLU A 732 -10.22 -18.59 -19.44
C GLU A 732 -10.57 -19.26 -18.12
N LEU A 733 -11.87 -19.40 -17.86
CA LEU A 733 -12.39 -20.15 -16.72
C LEU A 733 -12.33 -21.66 -16.99
N PHE A 734 -11.39 -22.36 -16.34
CA PHE A 734 -11.25 -23.81 -16.48
C PHE A 734 -12.15 -24.57 -15.49
N MET A 735 -13.14 -25.31 -16.02
CA MET A 735 -14.15 -26.08 -15.29
C MET A 735 -14.82 -25.28 -14.15
N PRO A 736 -15.45 -24.12 -14.44
CA PRO A 736 -15.94 -23.23 -13.39
C PRO A 736 -17.14 -23.81 -12.65
N ASP A 737 -17.02 -24.01 -11.34
CA ASP A 737 -18.17 -24.27 -10.45
C ASP A 737 -18.60 -22.99 -9.69
N ILE A 738 -19.72 -23.05 -8.97
CA ILE A 738 -20.23 -21.97 -8.13
C ILE A 738 -19.16 -21.56 -7.09
N PRO A 739 -18.67 -20.30 -7.09
CA PRO A 739 -17.51 -19.89 -6.30
C PRO A 739 -17.74 -20.00 -4.78
N THR A 740 -18.99 -19.88 -4.32
CA THR A 740 -19.38 -19.97 -2.90
C THR A 740 -19.37 -21.39 -2.33
N ARG A 741 -19.09 -22.43 -3.14
CA ARG A 741 -18.85 -23.80 -2.65
C ARG A 741 -17.47 -23.93 -1.99
N GLY A 742 -16.51 -23.09 -2.38
CA GLY A 742 -15.17 -23.04 -1.81
C GLY A 742 -15.15 -22.34 -0.44
N HIS A 743 -14.20 -22.74 0.43
CA HIS A 743 -13.95 -22.08 1.73
C HIS A 743 -12.57 -21.38 1.76
N THR A 744 -11.85 -21.42 0.64
CA THR A 744 -10.53 -20.79 0.47
C THR A 744 -10.70 -19.44 -0.23
N PRO A 745 -10.17 -18.33 0.33
CA PRO A 745 -10.17 -17.03 -0.34
C PRO A 745 -9.52 -17.10 -1.73
N PHE A 746 -10.08 -16.38 -2.70
CA PHE A 746 -9.56 -16.33 -4.06
C PHE A 746 -8.52 -15.21 -4.20
N PRO A 747 -7.30 -15.51 -4.71
CA PRO A 747 -6.34 -14.49 -5.07
C PRO A 747 -6.85 -13.70 -6.29
N VAL A 748 -6.27 -12.52 -6.52
CA VAL A 748 -6.41 -11.83 -7.81
C VAL A 748 -5.62 -12.60 -8.86
N ASP A 749 -6.30 -13.11 -9.90
CA ASP A 749 -5.71 -13.86 -11.00
C ASP A 749 -5.72 -13.10 -12.33
N SER A 750 -6.49 -12.00 -12.41
CA SER A 750 -6.49 -11.06 -13.53
C SER A 750 -5.29 -10.11 -13.55
N ASN A 751 -4.91 -9.69 -14.75
CA ASN A 751 -3.95 -8.62 -15.03
C ASN A 751 -4.60 -7.57 -15.95
N HIS A 752 -4.03 -6.37 -16.01
CA HIS A 752 -4.38 -5.34 -17.00
C HIS A 752 -4.26 -5.89 -18.45
N ASP A 753 -5.00 -5.33 -19.41
CA ASP A 753 -5.17 -5.85 -20.78
C ASP A 753 -5.76 -7.27 -20.85
N GLN A 754 -6.58 -7.65 -19.87
CA GLN A 754 -7.39 -8.88 -19.95
C GLN A 754 -8.88 -8.58 -20.02
N TYR A 755 -9.65 -9.60 -20.40
CA TYR A 755 -11.10 -9.60 -20.37
C TYR A 755 -11.63 -10.97 -19.94
N ILE A 756 -12.84 -11.03 -19.41
CA ILE A 756 -13.53 -12.27 -19.07
C ILE A 756 -14.94 -12.27 -19.64
N GLU A 757 -15.42 -13.44 -20.07
CA GLU A 757 -16.80 -13.61 -20.49
C GLU A 757 -17.67 -14.15 -19.35
N PHE A 758 -18.83 -13.54 -19.13
CA PHE A 758 -19.89 -14.19 -18.39
C PHE A 758 -20.33 -15.45 -19.14
N THR A 759 -20.19 -16.61 -18.51
CA THR A 759 -20.46 -17.93 -19.08
C THR A 759 -21.28 -18.77 -18.10
N HIS A 760 -21.57 -20.01 -18.46
CA HIS A 760 -22.24 -20.96 -17.58
C HIS A 760 -21.21 -21.72 -16.71
N THR A 761 -21.66 -22.25 -15.57
CA THR A 761 -20.91 -23.25 -14.81
C THR A 761 -20.63 -24.50 -15.64
N ASP A 762 -19.64 -25.31 -15.26
CA ASP A 762 -19.33 -26.54 -15.97
C ASP A 762 -20.53 -27.53 -15.96
N PHE A 763 -20.66 -28.31 -17.04
CA PHE A 763 -21.75 -29.26 -17.19
C PHE A 763 -21.69 -30.38 -16.14
N ASP A 764 -20.51 -30.92 -15.82
CA ASP A 764 -20.36 -31.96 -14.81
C ASP A 764 -20.49 -31.39 -13.39
N ALA A 765 -19.95 -30.19 -13.15
CA ALA A 765 -19.98 -29.57 -11.82
C ALA A 765 -21.39 -29.08 -11.38
N ASP A 766 -22.18 -28.56 -12.32
CA ASP A 766 -23.44 -27.88 -12.00
C ASP A 766 -24.49 -27.89 -13.13
N ALA A 767 -24.40 -28.82 -14.08
CA ALA A 767 -25.31 -28.92 -15.24
C ALA A 767 -25.46 -27.60 -16.03
N ALA A 768 -24.42 -26.76 -16.04
CA ALA A 768 -24.44 -25.43 -16.64
C ALA A 768 -25.60 -24.53 -16.18
N GLN A 769 -26.05 -24.64 -14.92
CA GLN A 769 -27.28 -23.97 -14.45
C GLN A 769 -27.08 -22.55 -13.94
N SER A 770 -25.85 -22.17 -13.59
CA SER A 770 -25.53 -20.88 -12.96
C SER A 770 -24.64 -20.05 -13.89
N THR A 771 -24.81 -18.72 -13.91
CA THR A 771 -23.94 -17.82 -14.69
C THR A 771 -22.78 -17.34 -13.81
N VAL A 772 -21.56 -17.41 -14.34
CA VAL A 772 -20.30 -17.10 -13.66
C VAL A 772 -19.42 -16.22 -14.56
N PRO A 773 -18.52 -15.37 -14.01
CA PRO A 773 -18.25 -15.12 -12.60
C PRO A 773 -19.44 -14.47 -11.86
N PHE A 774 -19.42 -14.56 -10.53
CA PHE A 774 -20.31 -13.76 -9.67
C PHE A 774 -19.76 -12.33 -9.51
N VAL A 775 -20.57 -11.40 -9.02
CA VAL A 775 -20.17 -10.00 -8.82
C VAL A 775 -20.05 -9.72 -7.32
N ASP A 776 -18.87 -9.29 -6.87
CA ASP A 776 -18.62 -8.80 -5.52
C ASP A 776 -19.25 -7.40 -5.37
N ILE A 777 -20.21 -7.28 -4.45
CA ILE A 777 -20.96 -6.04 -4.18
C ILE A 777 -20.49 -5.33 -2.89
N GLN A 778 -19.42 -5.83 -2.27
CA GLN A 778 -18.95 -5.28 -1.00
C GLN A 778 -18.33 -3.87 -1.19
N PRO A 779 -18.51 -2.98 -0.21
CA PRO A 779 -17.93 -1.64 -0.28
C PRO A 779 -16.40 -1.66 -0.22
N VAL A 780 -15.75 -1.10 -1.24
CA VAL A 780 -14.32 -0.81 -1.23
C VAL A 780 -14.15 0.66 -0.85
N VAL A 781 -13.78 0.90 0.40
CA VAL A 781 -13.54 2.23 0.98
C VAL A 781 -12.31 2.12 1.90
N PRO A 782 -11.31 3.03 1.80
CA PRO A 782 -10.24 3.13 2.78
C PRO A 782 -10.77 3.39 4.20
N SER A 783 -9.98 3.13 5.23
CA SER A 783 -10.37 3.39 6.62
C SER A 783 -10.92 4.82 6.81
N LYS A 784 -12.19 4.92 7.23
CA LYS A 784 -12.97 6.18 7.37
C LYS A 784 -13.21 7.00 6.09
N GLY A 785 -12.88 6.48 4.90
CA GLY A 785 -13.02 7.20 3.63
C GLY A 785 -12.13 8.44 3.49
N GLY A 786 -11.04 8.53 4.28
CA GLY A 786 -10.16 9.70 4.35
C GLY A 786 -8.91 9.65 3.47
N ALA A 787 -8.77 8.65 2.59
CA ALA A 787 -7.62 8.52 1.69
C ALA A 787 -7.95 9.01 0.28
N LEU A 788 -6.99 9.70 -0.34
CA LEU A 788 -7.11 10.21 -1.69
C LEU A 788 -6.89 9.08 -2.72
N LEU A 789 -7.76 9.01 -3.74
CA LEU A 789 -7.71 7.99 -4.77
C LEU A 789 -7.23 8.57 -6.12
N SER A 790 -6.27 7.88 -6.74
CA SER A 790 -5.77 8.20 -8.08
C SER A 790 -6.42 7.37 -9.16
N GLY A 791 -6.98 6.20 -8.84
CA GLY A 791 -7.49 5.28 -9.84
C GLY A 791 -8.40 4.20 -9.29
N ALA A 792 -8.95 3.40 -10.20
CA ALA A 792 -9.80 2.27 -9.93
C ALA A 792 -9.76 1.28 -11.09
N GLY A 793 -10.23 0.07 -10.86
CA GLY A 793 -10.30 -0.97 -11.87
C GLY A 793 -11.31 -2.05 -11.54
N ILE A 794 -11.51 -2.93 -12.52
CA ILE A 794 -12.29 -4.16 -12.39
C ILE A 794 -11.30 -5.33 -12.45
N ILE A 795 -11.38 -6.22 -11.48
CA ILE A 795 -10.50 -7.40 -11.37
C ILE A 795 -11.33 -8.67 -11.27
N HIS A 796 -10.72 -9.79 -11.67
CA HIS A 796 -11.21 -11.11 -11.35
C HIS A 796 -10.43 -11.70 -10.16
N ARG A 797 -11.15 -12.39 -9.29
CA ARG A 797 -10.61 -13.14 -8.15
C ARG A 797 -11.13 -14.57 -8.24
N GLY A 798 -10.28 -15.50 -8.68
CA GLY A 798 -10.68 -16.88 -8.88
C GLY A 798 -9.58 -17.92 -8.74
N SER A 799 -9.95 -19.16 -9.02
CA SER A 799 -9.02 -20.29 -9.13
C SER A 799 -9.58 -21.34 -10.08
N ARG A 800 -8.73 -22.23 -10.57
CA ARG A 800 -9.15 -23.42 -11.33
C ARG A 800 -10.25 -24.20 -10.59
N GLY A 801 -11.31 -24.61 -11.28
CA GLY A 801 -12.46 -25.29 -10.66
C GLY A 801 -13.52 -24.34 -10.06
N SER A 802 -13.33 -23.02 -10.15
CA SER A 802 -14.25 -22.01 -9.65
C SER A 802 -14.56 -20.98 -10.74
N GLY A 803 -15.79 -20.50 -10.77
CA GLY A 803 -16.21 -19.38 -11.61
C GLY A 803 -15.71 -18.02 -11.13
N GLY A 804 -15.22 -17.91 -9.89
CA GLY A 804 -14.64 -16.69 -9.32
C GLY A 804 -15.62 -15.52 -9.14
N PHE A 805 -15.06 -14.37 -8.74
CA PHE A 805 -15.75 -13.11 -8.56
C PHE A 805 -15.13 -11.99 -9.39
N ILE A 806 -15.96 -11.18 -10.03
CA ILE A 806 -15.60 -9.83 -10.49
C ILE A 806 -15.69 -8.90 -9.29
N ALA A 807 -14.65 -8.12 -9.02
CA ALA A 807 -14.59 -7.18 -7.91
C ALA A 807 -14.02 -5.82 -8.36
N VAL A 808 -14.35 -4.78 -7.59
CA VAL A 808 -13.74 -3.45 -7.76
C VAL A 808 -12.39 -3.41 -7.04
N LYS A 809 -11.39 -2.82 -7.70
CA LYS A 809 -10.10 -2.46 -7.13
C LYS A 809 -9.96 -0.94 -7.14
N LEU A 810 -9.32 -0.37 -6.12
CA LEU A 810 -8.98 1.05 -6.01
C LEU A 810 -7.47 1.23 -5.93
N LEU A 811 -6.98 2.34 -6.48
CA LEU A 811 -5.58 2.76 -6.42
C LEU A 811 -5.49 4.04 -5.59
N THR A 812 -4.75 3.95 -4.48
CA THR A 812 -4.48 5.10 -3.59
C THR A 812 -3.44 6.05 -4.22
N TYR A 813 -3.56 7.34 -3.90
CA TYR A 813 -2.66 8.38 -4.40
C TYR A 813 -1.21 8.18 -3.91
N ASP A 814 -0.23 8.39 -4.78
CA ASP A 814 1.19 8.30 -4.46
C ASP A 814 1.69 9.54 -3.71
N PHE A 815 1.71 9.45 -2.37
CA PHE A 815 2.23 10.51 -1.50
C PHE A 815 3.77 10.60 -1.45
N SER A 816 4.53 9.67 -2.05
CA SER A 816 6.01 9.62 -1.92
C SER A 816 6.69 10.89 -2.46
N LYS A 817 6.08 11.52 -3.48
CA LYS A 817 6.52 12.76 -4.13
C LYS A 817 6.40 14.00 -3.23
N HIS A 818 5.60 13.92 -2.17
CA HIS A 818 5.32 15.01 -1.23
C HIS A 818 6.09 14.90 0.10
N VAL A 819 6.96 13.88 0.23
CA VAL A 819 7.85 13.70 1.39
C VAL A 819 9.21 14.35 1.11
N LYS A 820 9.61 15.29 1.98
CA LYS A 820 10.87 16.03 1.88
C LYS A 820 12.05 15.19 2.39
N ALA A 821 12.46 14.22 1.58
CA ALA A 821 13.76 13.60 1.73
C ALA A 821 14.86 14.61 1.33
N GLU A 822 15.48 15.26 2.32
CA GLU A 822 16.70 16.04 2.09
C GLU A 822 17.86 15.07 1.75
N PRO A 823 18.75 15.43 0.81
CA PRO A 823 19.94 14.64 0.57
C PRO A 823 20.81 14.62 1.83
N LEU A 824 21.42 13.48 2.14
CA LEU A 824 22.60 13.47 2.99
C LEU A 824 23.62 14.46 2.40
N PRO A 825 24.24 15.34 3.19
CA PRO A 825 25.20 16.31 2.67
C PRO A 825 26.27 15.62 1.82
N ALA A 826 26.25 15.92 0.52
CA ALA A 826 27.44 15.81 -0.31
C ALA A 826 28.38 16.94 0.14
N ASP A 827 29.68 16.65 0.17
CA ASP A 827 30.74 17.47 0.75
C ASP A 827 30.68 17.64 2.29
N ILE A 828 31.40 16.75 2.98
CA ILE A 828 32.45 17.27 3.86
C ILE A 828 33.62 17.62 2.94
N THR A 829 33.60 18.81 2.35
CA THR A 829 34.82 19.41 1.82
C THR A 829 35.73 19.64 3.00
N GLU A 830 36.94 19.07 2.95
CA GLU A 830 37.98 19.38 3.92
C GLU A 830 38.21 20.90 3.90
N PRO A 831 38.17 21.60 5.05
CA PRO A 831 38.67 22.97 5.09
C PRO A 831 40.16 22.93 4.73
N ASP A 832 40.56 23.78 3.78
CA ASP A 832 41.89 23.76 3.17
C ASP A 832 43.00 23.49 4.19
N ALA A 833 43.80 22.45 3.92
CA ALA A 833 44.99 22.13 4.68
C ALA A 833 46.01 23.26 4.53
N THR A 834 45.94 24.24 5.44
CA THR A 834 46.99 25.26 5.57
C THR A 834 48.30 24.56 5.93
N GLU A 835 49.22 24.58 4.98
CA GLU A 835 50.50 23.90 5.01
C GLU A 835 51.34 24.40 6.19
N PHE A 836 51.26 23.69 7.33
CA PHE A 836 52.09 23.93 8.50
C PHE A 836 53.54 23.49 8.21
N THR A 837 54.25 24.34 7.49
CA THR A 837 55.71 24.25 7.38
C THR A 837 56.33 24.39 8.77
N PRO A 838 57.10 23.40 9.26
CA PRO A 838 57.75 23.52 10.56
C PRO A 838 58.88 24.55 10.45
N MET A 839 58.71 25.69 11.11
CA MET A 839 59.83 26.59 11.41
C MET A 839 60.85 25.85 12.27
N ILE A 840 62.00 25.53 11.69
CA ILE A 840 63.16 25.03 12.43
C ILE A 840 63.79 26.20 13.18
N ASN A 841 63.72 26.16 14.51
CA ASN A 841 64.76 26.59 15.46
C ASN A 841 64.41 26.12 16.88
#